data_AF-A0A0G2FR21-F1
#
_entry.id   AF-A0A0G2FR21-F1
#
_cell.length_a   1.000
_cell.length_b   1.000
_cell.length_c   1.000
_cell.angle_alpha   90.00
_cell.angle_beta   90.00
_cell.angle_gamma   90.00
#
_symmetry.space_group_name_H-M   'P 1'
#
loop_
_entity.id
_entity.type
_entity.pdbx_description
1 polymer ?
#
loop_
_entity_poly.entity_id
_entity_poly.type
_entity_poly.pdbx_seq_one_letter_code
_entity_poly.pdbx_strand_id
1 'polypeptide(L)'
;MFQRLKGSLDRVIAEEQARQKAANEQAGAGSASGSPRQSSSVSRSNSAASTARKPRPKKQSQDVSKNDDGAANLDPAVFEAAFVIDDDEPSRATTPKPPADDQAPQNGDAQDAGSAGSEAGPAAGAGDTAQPGKDAEARAQDDEHKPVPPPKNEAPELPPDVRTRLRKLEKLEATYPELLRSYRIAHSRATSIEPFERALRENTPLTSIKDPAAFLEYLNQLNLKGDMVMDEFKRVSAEKDDFKKKYDAADKEIAELKEKVAALEAAKGTDGGAAVSGNEASTAEPEKAQVATQTSPRPSDVKSPVQSVLGMFSPRQKPAEPTESKNGDAEATGEDFFSYDNEIPELQAEVESKNGEIEKLKVLVNDLKTELATAKENSAGLVESLEKSTRELSESRDNAAMAESLQTQVEARNIEISTLTERIEKLEAQLKDLQASVQQEKAATAAAIKEKEERLAETSALHSELESGLKKVTEAKASLDTRIVDLTTEIKTLRQSKLENEQKIEELNAQLQVTQAPPTPSTTAPSESLEPPAATSQPSSSNKKKNKKKKKGGAAGATAPAETTNNAGETTPQPPATPLDGPSVSELQVEIASLKTDVSQKDEQIERLSKQRKTEEDLREEIETLRENLMDIGDEHVQAKDKIKGLEAERKQLQNRITELEKELEQSSSSAQTNEKLQGEFDTMRQEFEDLKTKSSTLQSDLGAAQQLAQSRYRDLTELREVLQKAQPELKSLRQEAATLKSTREELAGKAAELRAMEKREKELKTEISRAQRLATDRETEIKTLREKLTAETNAKLSLENAQRISGRDLRKAETEKIELSAKEEKSTRELQKLQEEMSKLRPRLKELEDECAKLRKEADIAKEDSELKTSQYTNAQNLLGSMRDQTHELSIQLKESQGQAESLEEEISECRKLLGERTREAETMRRLLAEADERANSKSREMHERIEEAEKERDRFEHEMLSSSRRTNRQAEELKQRIKELEKETKTLAEEKDELEHKEREWRRRREELEAVEAKADDEVNEMRRTVNDLRATLDASEQQVRDAEKARNELRRSLDDYRIRHDKLAKELKIVQGKLAATGVSSPAAGSRGSMESLRSGGNGAAAGGGGGGVDAVYLKTIMLQFLEQKDNKLRAQLVPVLGKLLRFDK
;
A
#
# COMPACT_ATOMS: atom_id res chain seq x y z
N MET A 1 74.75 29.18 -44.14
CA MET A 1 73.94 28.36 -43.22
C MET A 1 72.58 28.99 -42.90
N PHE A 2 72.50 30.27 -42.52
CA PHE A 2 71.25 30.92 -42.07
C PHE A 2 69.99 30.69 -42.94
N GLN A 3 70.07 30.69 -44.27
CA GLN A 3 68.91 30.36 -45.11
C GLN A 3 68.36 28.93 -44.91
N ARG A 4 69.20 27.94 -44.57
CA ARG A 4 68.74 26.58 -44.22
C ARG A 4 68.12 26.54 -42.83
N LEU A 5 68.67 27.30 -41.88
CA LEU A 5 68.10 27.45 -40.53
C LEU A 5 66.75 28.18 -40.56
N LYS A 6 66.63 29.26 -41.34
CA LYS A 6 65.35 29.92 -41.59
C LYS A 6 64.38 29.00 -42.34
N GLY A 7 64.82 28.32 -43.40
CA GLY A 7 63.98 27.33 -44.10
C GLY A 7 63.53 26.16 -43.23
N SER A 8 64.31 25.73 -42.23
CA SER A 8 63.84 24.76 -41.23
C SER A 8 62.92 25.39 -40.18
N LEU A 9 63.16 26.63 -39.75
CA LEU A 9 62.33 27.32 -38.77
C LEU A 9 60.95 27.67 -39.36
N ASP A 10 60.91 28.24 -40.57
CA ASP A 10 59.67 28.53 -41.30
C ASP A 10 58.89 27.23 -41.60
N ARG A 11 59.59 26.11 -41.85
CA ARG A 11 58.97 24.79 -42.03
C ARG A 11 58.43 24.20 -40.72
N VAL A 12 59.15 24.35 -39.60
CA VAL A 12 58.67 23.96 -38.27
C VAL A 12 57.49 24.83 -37.85
N ILE A 13 57.51 26.14 -38.10
CA ILE A 13 56.38 27.04 -37.84
C ILE A 13 55.17 26.66 -38.71
N ALA A 14 55.37 26.33 -39.98
CA ALA A 14 54.29 25.83 -40.85
C ALA A 14 53.75 24.46 -40.40
N GLU A 15 54.61 23.58 -39.89
CA GLU A 15 54.21 22.28 -39.33
C GLU A 15 53.45 22.46 -38.00
N GLU A 16 53.91 23.34 -37.11
CA GLU A 16 53.25 23.71 -35.85
C GLU A 16 51.89 24.37 -36.10
N GLN A 17 51.80 25.30 -37.07
CA GLN A 17 50.54 25.93 -37.47
C GLN A 17 49.58 24.95 -38.17
N ALA A 18 50.09 24.01 -38.97
CA ALA A 18 49.27 22.92 -39.52
C ALA A 18 48.78 21.98 -38.42
N ARG A 19 49.60 21.72 -37.39
CA ARG A 19 49.24 20.90 -36.23
C ARG A 19 48.21 21.60 -35.33
N GLN A 20 48.33 22.91 -35.12
CA GLN A 20 47.33 23.72 -34.44
C GLN A 20 46.01 23.79 -35.23
N LYS A 21 46.05 23.95 -36.56
CA LYS A 21 44.84 23.88 -37.39
C LYS A 21 44.19 22.49 -37.33
N ALA A 22 44.95 21.42 -37.48
CA ALA A 22 44.43 20.05 -37.34
C ALA A 22 43.85 19.77 -35.94
N ALA A 23 44.46 20.31 -34.87
CA ALA A 23 43.92 20.22 -33.52
C ALA A 23 42.61 21.01 -33.34
N ASN A 24 42.49 22.19 -33.98
CA ASN A 24 41.27 22.99 -33.95
C ASN A 24 40.15 22.37 -34.80
N GLU A 25 40.49 21.76 -35.94
CA GLU A 25 39.58 20.99 -36.80
C GLU A 25 39.13 19.67 -36.12
N GLN A 26 39.97 19.06 -35.26
CA GLN A 26 39.56 17.94 -34.40
C GLN A 26 38.80 18.35 -33.13
N ALA A 27 38.78 19.63 -32.76
CA ALA A 27 37.99 20.14 -31.63
C ALA A 27 36.55 20.51 -32.01
N GLY A 28 36.26 20.65 -33.32
CA GLY A 28 34.98 21.18 -33.83
C GLY A 28 33.95 20.14 -34.28
N ALA A 29 34.19 18.83 -34.13
CA ALA A 29 33.32 17.79 -34.71
C ALA A 29 33.08 16.57 -33.80
N GLY A 30 31.82 16.42 -33.34
CA GLY A 30 31.24 15.12 -32.99
C GLY A 30 31.18 14.73 -31.51
N SER A 31 30.19 15.26 -30.79
CA SER A 31 29.65 14.59 -29.58
C SER A 31 28.50 13.66 -29.96
N ALA A 32 28.84 12.50 -30.56
CA ALA A 32 27.88 11.44 -30.90
C ALA A 32 28.36 10.08 -30.36
N SER A 33 27.45 9.30 -29.78
CA SER A 33 27.81 8.09 -29.01
C SER A 33 28.27 6.91 -29.88
N GLY A 34 29.41 6.30 -29.55
CA GLY A 34 29.83 5.03 -30.16
C GLY A 34 30.94 4.31 -29.39
N SER A 35 30.71 3.06 -28.99
CA SER A 35 31.71 2.22 -28.31
C SER A 35 32.70 1.55 -29.29
N PRO A 36 34.01 1.53 -29.01
CA PRO A 36 34.96 0.71 -29.76
C PRO A 36 35.24 -0.64 -29.07
N ARG A 37 35.21 -1.73 -29.85
CA ARG A 37 35.74 -3.05 -29.44
C ARG A 37 37.17 -3.24 -29.96
N GLN A 38 38.07 -3.61 -29.05
CA GLN A 38 39.31 -4.39 -29.23
C GLN A 38 40.13 -4.27 -30.54
N SER A 39 41.33 -3.68 -30.41
CA SER A 39 42.53 -4.08 -31.16
C SER A 39 43.81 -3.70 -30.38
N SER A 40 45.01 -4.26 -30.61
CA SER A 40 45.36 -5.70 -30.55
C SER A 40 46.90 -5.88 -30.54
N SER A 41 47.56 -5.89 -29.38
CA SER A 41 49.04 -5.96 -29.28
C SER A 41 49.59 -7.01 -28.29
N VAL A 42 49.92 -8.17 -28.85
CA VAL A 42 51.16 -8.96 -28.62
C VAL A 42 51.89 -8.81 -27.27
N SER A 43 51.92 -9.88 -26.48
CA SER A 43 53.07 -10.28 -25.64
C SER A 43 53.03 -11.79 -25.34
N ARG A 44 54.13 -12.37 -24.84
CA ARG A 44 54.40 -13.83 -24.83
C ARG A 44 54.47 -14.41 -23.42
N SER A 45 53.89 -15.60 -23.18
CA SER A 45 54.44 -16.62 -22.27
C SER A 45 53.72 -17.98 -22.39
N ASN A 46 54.32 -19.03 -21.83
CA ASN A 46 53.91 -20.43 -21.96
C ASN A 46 52.77 -20.85 -21.01
N SER A 47 51.93 -21.80 -21.43
CA SER A 47 51.82 -23.13 -20.80
C SER A 47 50.82 -24.03 -21.55
N ALA A 48 50.66 -25.30 -21.14
CA ALA A 48 50.07 -26.37 -21.94
C ALA A 48 48.86 -27.07 -21.24
N ALA A 49 48.44 -28.22 -21.78
CA ALA A 49 47.49 -29.21 -21.23
C ALA A 49 45.97 -29.02 -21.50
N SER A 50 45.56 -29.42 -22.71
CA SER A 50 44.62 -30.54 -22.98
C SER A 50 43.35 -30.83 -22.14
N THR A 51 42.29 -31.25 -22.87
CA THR A 51 41.19 -32.20 -22.49
C THR A 51 40.18 -31.79 -21.40
N ALA A 52 38.85 -31.95 -21.51
CA ALA A 52 37.91 -32.46 -22.51
C ALA A 52 36.47 -32.45 -21.91
N ARG A 53 35.48 -32.88 -22.72
CA ARG A 53 34.09 -33.33 -22.40
C ARG A 53 32.93 -32.30 -22.42
N LYS A 54 31.83 -32.80 -23.03
CA LYS A 54 30.44 -32.26 -23.12
C LYS A 54 29.61 -32.82 -21.92
N PRO A 55 28.29 -32.60 -21.73
CA PRO A 55 27.30 -31.91 -22.59
C PRO A 55 26.27 -31.00 -21.85
N ARG A 56 25.22 -30.61 -22.59
CA ARG A 56 24.04 -29.79 -22.21
C ARG A 56 22.93 -30.61 -21.54
N PRO A 57 22.06 -30.01 -20.70
CA PRO A 57 20.62 -30.32 -20.77
C PRO A 57 19.69 -29.07 -20.72
N LYS A 58 18.37 -29.31 -20.82
CA LYS A 58 17.26 -28.38 -20.51
C LYS A 58 16.88 -28.52 -19.00
N LYS A 59 15.95 -27.81 -18.34
CA LYS A 59 14.59 -27.37 -18.74
C LYS A 59 13.90 -26.54 -17.61
N GLN A 60 12.94 -25.67 -17.98
CA GLN A 60 11.73 -25.21 -17.23
C GLN A 60 11.78 -24.25 -15.99
N SER A 61 10.86 -23.25 -16.00
CA SER A 61 10.20 -22.49 -14.89
C SER A 61 11.07 -21.63 -13.94
N GLN A 62 10.63 -20.49 -13.34
CA GLN A 62 9.33 -19.77 -13.35
C GLN A 62 9.53 -18.23 -13.16
N ASP A 63 8.47 -17.44 -13.42
CA ASP A 63 8.09 -16.07 -12.98
C ASP A 63 8.79 -15.51 -11.69
N VAL A 64 8.98 -14.20 -11.41
CA VAL A 64 8.26 -12.94 -11.74
C VAL A 64 9.21 -11.72 -11.68
N SER A 65 9.04 -10.69 -12.53
CA SER A 65 9.14 -9.23 -12.21
C SER A 65 8.94 -8.35 -13.46
N LYS A 66 8.34 -7.16 -13.31
CA LYS A 66 7.87 -6.31 -14.41
C LYS A 66 7.87 -4.82 -14.02
N ASN A 67 7.86 -3.94 -15.02
CA ASN A 67 7.72 -2.48 -15.00
C ASN A 67 8.96 -1.69 -14.52
N ASP A 68 9.62 -1.02 -15.46
CA ASP A 68 9.85 0.44 -15.35
C ASP A 68 9.91 1.00 -16.78
N ASP A 69 8.89 1.77 -17.18
CA ASP A 69 8.73 2.37 -18.51
C ASP A 69 8.16 3.79 -18.34
N GLY A 70 8.87 4.79 -18.85
CA GLY A 70 8.49 6.19 -18.68
C GLY A 70 7.31 6.60 -19.56
N ALA A 71 6.21 7.04 -18.96
CA ALA A 71 5.05 7.53 -19.69
C ALA A 71 5.32 8.92 -20.31
N ALA A 72 5.07 9.06 -21.62
CA ALA A 72 5.03 10.35 -22.30
C ALA A 72 3.77 11.15 -21.89
N ASN A 73 3.84 12.48 -22.00
CA ASN A 73 2.71 13.36 -21.69
C ASN A 73 1.49 13.05 -22.56
N LEU A 74 0.34 12.85 -21.91
CA LEU A 74 -0.99 12.86 -22.54
C LEU A 74 -1.70 14.16 -22.14
N ASP A 75 -2.40 14.75 -23.10
CA ASP A 75 -3.02 16.09 -22.99
C ASP A 75 -4.17 16.12 -21.96
N PRO A 76 -4.08 16.95 -20.88
CA PRO A 76 -5.14 17.06 -19.89
C PRO A 76 -6.45 17.67 -20.40
N ALA A 77 -6.43 18.46 -21.49
CA ALA A 77 -7.59 19.24 -21.94
C ALA A 77 -8.83 18.39 -22.29
N VAL A 78 -8.64 17.09 -22.54
CA VAL A 78 -9.72 16.13 -22.85
C VAL A 78 -10.64 15.88 -21.64
N PHE A 79 -10.21 16.15 -20.40
CA PHE A 79 -10.99 15.85 -19.19
C PHE A 79 -11.88 17.00 -18.67
N GLU A 80 -11.62 18.27 -19.02
CA GLU A 80 -12.46 19.39 -18.57
C GLU A 80 -13.86 19.36 -19.20
N ALA A 81 -13.94 19.04 -20.49
CA ALA A 81 -15.18 18.99 -21.26
C ALA A 81 -16.19 17.90 -20.80
N ALA A 82 -15.82 17.04 -19.84
CA ALA A 82 -16.68 16.00 -19.29
C ALA A 82 -17.24 16.31 -17.89
N PHE A 83 -16.83 17.43 -17.26
CA PHE A 83 -17.23 17.79 -15.89
C PHE A 83 -17.87 19.18 -15.75
N VAL A 84 -18.01 19.94 -16.84
CA VAL A 84 -18.88 21.12 -16.91
C VAL A 84 -20.25 20.67 -17.42
N ILE A 85 -21.15 20.35 -16.49
CA ILE A 85 -22.59 20.23 -16.75
C ILE A 85 -23.25 21.26 -15.84
N ASP A 86 -23.64 22.38 -16.42
CA ASP A 86 -24.51 23.36 -15.77
C ASP A 86 -25.95 22.82 -15.65
N ASP A 87 -26.68 23.33 -14.66
CA ASP A 87 -28.02 22.88 -14.28
C ASP A 87 -29.06 23.95 -14.68
N ASP A 88 -29.84 23.71 -15.75
CA ASP A 88 -31.02 24.51 -16.10
C ASP A 88 -31.98 23.75 -17.05
N GLU A 89 -33.25 23.68 -16.69
CA GLU A 89 -34.39 23.17 -17.51
C GLU A 89 -35.25 24.39 -18.00
N PRO A 90 -36.27 24.31 -18.91
CA PRO A 90 -37.27 23.23 -18.97
C PRO A 90 -37.97 22.90 -20.33
N SER A 91 -38.88 21.91 -20.29
CA SER A 91 -40.21 21.87 -20.97
C SER A 91 -40.52 20.87 -22.10
N ARG A 92 -41.45 19.94 -21.78
CA ARG A 92 -42.53 19.32 -22.63
C ARG A 92 -42.10 18.37 -23.77
N ALA A 93 -42.73 17.21 -24.00
CA ALA A 93 -43.87 16.48 -23.37
C ALA A 93 -43.68 14.95 -23.66
N THR A 94 -44.38 13.95 -23.08
CA THR A 94 -45.79 13.88 -22.63
C THR A 94 -45.99 12.80 -21.54
N THR A 95 -46.98 13.00 -20.67
CA THR A 95 -47.44 12.15 -19.54
C THR A 95 -48.29 10.93 -19.99
N PRO A 96 -48.58 9.88 -19.14
CA PRO A 96 -49.21 10.02 -17.82
C PRO A 96 -48.74 9.15 -16.62
N LYS A 97 -49.01 9.74 -15.44
CA LYS A 97 -48.96 9.29 -14.02
C LYS A 97 -50.38 8.77 -13.60
N PRO A 98 -50.74 8.48 -12.32
CA PRO A 98 -49.96 8.17 -11.11
C PRO A 98 -50.33 6.72 -10.65
N PRO A 99 -50.76 6.29 -9.43
CA PRO A 99 -50.95 6.91 -8.08
C PRO A 99 -49.99 6.34 -6.99
N ALA A 100 -50.05 6.73 -5.70
CA ALA A 100 -50.15 8.06 -5.06
C ALA A 100 -49.94 7.93 -3.52
N ASP A 101 -49.92 9.09 -2.85
CA ASP A 101 -50.14 9.37 -1.41
C ASP A 101 -49.01 9.12 -0.36
N ASP A 102 -48.77 9.99 0.64
CA ASP A 102 -48.86 11.48 0.67
C ASP A 102 -48.12 12.09 1.90
N GLN A 103 -48.14 13.43 2.01
CA GLN A 103 -47.93 14.34 3.17
C GLN A 103 -46.62 15.17 3.25
N ALA A 104 -46.76 16.36 3.86
CA ALA A 104 -45.84 17.53 3.89
C ALA A 104 -45.83 18.13 5.35
N PRO A 105 -45.50 19.40 5.71
CA PRO A 105 -45.04 20.59 4.93
C PRO A 105 -44.00 21.57 5.60
N GLN A 106 -43.61 22.65 4.87
CA GLN A 106 -43.16 23.99 5.36
C GLN A 106 -41.85 24.14 6.20
N ASN A 107 -41.11 25.27 6.32
CA ASN A 107 -41.06 26.66 5.76
C ASN A 107 -39.56 27.03 5.47
N GLY A 108 -39.17 28.06 4.71
CA GLY A 108 -38.93 29.48 5.13
C GLY A 108 -37.71 29.68 6.07
N ASP A 109 -36.81 30.67 5.98
CA ASP A 109 -36.66 31.88 5.12
C ASP A 109 -35.23 32.49 5.31
N ALA A 110 -34.79 33.44 4.47
CA ALA A 110 -33.66 34.41 4.65
C ALA A 110 -32.19 33.90 4.85
N GLN A 111 -31.09 34.68 4.68
CA GLN A 111 -30.73 35.80 3.77
C GLN A 111 -29.20 36.15 3.91
N ASP A 112 -28.63 36.85 2.91
CA ASP A 112 -27.49 37.80 2.98
C ASP A 112 -26.00 37.36 2.83
N ALA A 113 -25.16 38.36 2.54
CA ALA A 113 -23.71 38.36 2.29
C ALA A 113 -22.85 38.24 3.59
N GLY A 114 -21.51 38.16 3.57
CA GLY A 114 -20.49 38.18 2.52
C GLY A 114 -19.38 39.24 2.76
N SER A 115 -18.26 39.11 2.05
CA SER A 115 -17.05 39.98 2.12
C SER A 115 -16.06 39.76 3.29
N ALA A 116 -14.79 40.07 3.00
CA ALA A 116 -13.56 40.34 3.80
C ALA A 116 -13.44 39.89 5.29
N GLY A 117 -12.25 39.56 5.82
CA GLY A 117 -10.88 39.66 5.29
C GLY A 117 -9.95 40.38 6.30
N SER A 118 -8.63 40.07 6.29
CA SER A 118 -7.61 40.54 7.26
C SER A 118 -7.79 40.01 8.70
N GLU A 119 -6.80 39.94 9.60
CA GLU A 119 -5.33 39.88 9.46
C GLU A 119 -4.69 39.32 10.76
N ALA A 120 -3.40 38.95 10.69
CA ALA A 120 -2.45 38.77 11.81
C ALA A 120 -2.73 37.68 12.89
N GLY A 121 -1.62 37.22 13.51
CA GLY A 121 -1.61 36.43 14.75
C GLY A 121 -1.20 37.30 15.96
N PRO A 122 -0.48 36.80 16.98
CA PRO A 122 0.22 35.50 17.07
C PRO A 122 0.13 34.81 18.46
N ALA A 123 1.08 33.88 18.69
CA ALA A 123 1.68 33.49 19.98
C ALA A 123 1.09 32.31 20.80
N ALA A 124 1.94 31.27 20.89
CA ALA A 124 2.35 30.53 22.09
C ALA A 124 1.33 29.76 22.98
N GLY A 125 1.65 28.50 23.26
CA GLY A 125 0.98 27.68 24.28
C GLY A 125 1.44 26.23 24.24
N ALA A 126 2.29 25.84 25.20
CA ALA A 126 2.90 24.52 25.31
C ALA A 126 1.91 23.34 25.44
N GLY A 127 2.42 22.11 25.29
CA GLY A 127 2.15 21.12 26.36
C GLY A 127 1.60 19.76 25.99
N ASP A 128 2.48 18.90 25.46
CA ASP A 128 2.64 17.51 25.95
C ASP A 128 1.55 16.45 25.66
N THR A 129 1.76 15.27 26.27
CA THR A 129 1.41 13.91 25.84
C THR A 129 -0.03 13.47 26.12
N ALA A 130 -0.51 12.47 25.38
CA ALA A 130 -0.75 11.11 25.93
C ALA A 130 -1.61 10.21 24.98
N GLN A 131 -1.41 8.89 25.07
CA GLN A 131 -2.27 7.88 24.45
C GLN A 131 -3.35 7.41 25.44
N PRO A 132 -4.54 6.99 24.98
CA PRO A 132 -5.45 6.18 25.78
C PRO A 132 -5.24 4.66 25.55
N GLY A 133 -4.96 3.93 26.64
CA GLY A 133 -5.43 2.54 26.83
C GLY A 133 -6.92 2.53 27.22
N LYS A 134 -7.70 1.45 27.09
CA LYS A 134 -7.52 0.07 27.62
C LYS A 134 -7.39 0.02 29.15
N ASP A 135 -8.11 -0.81 29.91
CA ASP A 135 -9.37 -1.59 29.78
C ASP A 135 -10.03 -1.55 31.22
N ALA A 136 -11.20 -2.06 31.65
CA ALA A 136 -12.29 -2.92 31.13
C ALA A 136 -13.56 -2.80 32.06
N GLU A 137 -14.65 -3.56 31.77
CA GLU A 137 -15.64 -4.14 32.74
C GLU A 137 -16.60 -3.22 33.57
N ALA A 138 -17.78 -3.63 34.08
CA ALA A 138 -18.74 -4.72 33.75
C ALA A 138 -20.09 -4.58 34.55
N ARG A 139 -21.05 -5.50 34.30
CA ARG A 139 -22.26 -5.88 35.10
C ARG A 139 -23.59 -5.12 34.94
N ALA A 140 -24.37 -5.60 33.96
CA ALA A 140 -25.74 -6.15 34.05
C ALA A 140 -26.63 -5.95 35.30
N GLN A 141 -27.95 -5.78 35.06
CA GLN A 141 -28.99 -6.75 35.46
C GLN A 141 -30.26 -6.69 34.54
N ASP A 142 -30.76 -7.88 34.20
CA ASP A 142 -32.16 -8.37 34.08
C ASP A 142 -33.31 -7.49 33.52
N ASP A 143 -34.02 -8.00 32.50
CA ASP A 143 -35.41 -8.53 32.65
C ASP A 143 -35.78 -9.49 31.48
N GLU A 144 -36.84 -10.30 31.62
CA GLU A 144 -37.27 -11.32 30.66
C GLU A 144 -38.43 -10.85 29.74
N HIS A 145 -38.37 -11.17 28.43
CA HIS A 145 -39.47 -11.85 27.73
C HIS A 145 -39.08 -12.36 26.32
N LYS A 146 -39.71 -13.46 25.90
CA LYS A 146 -39.52 -14.11 24.58
C LYS A 146 -40.78 -13.92 23.72
N PRO A 147 -40.63 -13.79 22.38
CA PRO A 147 -40.95 -14.96 21.56
C PRO A 147 -39.98 -15.18 20.39
N VAL A 148 -40.10 -16.34 19.72
CA VAL A 148 -39.17 -16.82 18.68
C VAL A 148 -39.77 -16.70 17.27
N PRO A 149 -39.09 -16.04 16.31
CA PRO A 149 -39.31 -16.20 14.86
C PRO A 149 -38.45 -17.33 14.25
N PRO A 150 -38.80 -17.85 13.06
CA PRO A 150 -38.21 -19.06 12.45
C PRO A 150 -36.76 -18.88 11.92
N PRO A 151 -36.04 -19.99 11.59
CA PRO A 151 -34.63 -19.92 11.20
C PRO A 151 -34.41 -19.12 9.92
N LYS A 152 -33.39 -18.25 9.94
CA LYS A 152 -32.90 -17.59 8.72
C LYS A 152 -32.01 -18.57 7.95
N ASN A 153 -32.31 -18.74 6.67
CA ASN A 153 -31.44 -19.44 5.73
C ASN A 153 -30.03 -18.85 5.77
N GLU A 154 -29.03 -19.71 5.62
CA GLU A 154 -27.68 -19.30 5.29
C GLU A 154 -27.73 -18.57 3.93
N ALA A 155 -27.45 -17.25 3.95
CA ALA A 155 -27.14 -16.56 2.71
C ALA A 155 -25.85 -17.17 2.16
N PRO A 156 -25.77 -17.50 0.84
CA PRO A 156 -24.60 -18.17 0.29
C PRO A 156 -23.36 -17.32 0.57
N GLU A 157 -22.36 -17.92 1.21
CA GLU A 157 -21.11 -17.24 1.52
C GLU A 157 -20.48 -16.72 0.22
N LEU A 158 -20.54 -15.40 0.00
CA LEU A 158 -19.84 -14.75 -1.11
C LEU A 158 -18.39 -15.28 -1.12
N PRO A 159 -17.91 -15.89 -2.22
CA PRO A 159 -16.64 -16.59 -2.24
C PRO A 159 -15.49 -15.72 -1.68
N PRO A 160 -14.44 -16.31 -1.07
CA PRO A 160 -13.35 -15.55 -0.48
C PRO A 160 -12.70 -14.58 -1.48
N ASP A 161 -12.67 -14.93 -2.76
CA ASP A 161 -12.26 -14.05 -3.87
C ASP A 161 -13.16 -12.83 -4.05
N VAL A 162 -14.49 -12.97 -3.89
CA VAL A 162 -15.44 -11.85 -3.96
C VAL A 162 -15.32 -10.98 -2.71
N ARG A 163 -15.26 -11.59 -1.52
CA ARG A 163 -15.04 -10.87 -0.25
C ARG A 163 -13.71 -10.10 -0.23
N THR A 164 -12.65 -10.65 -0.81
CA THR A 164 -11.34 -9.97 -0.91
C THR A 164 -11.28 -8.95 -2.05
N ARG A 165 -12.06 -9.11 -3.13
CA ARG A 165 -12.25 -8.06 -4.14
C ARG A 165 -13.05 -6.89 -3.57
N LEU A 166 -14.15 -7.13 -2.86
CA LEU A 166 -14.94 -6.09 -2.20
C LEU A 166 -14.07 -5.30 -1.19
N ARG A 167 -13.32 -5.98 -0.31
CA ARG A 167 -12.35 -5.34 0.62
C ARG A 167 -11.15 -4.65 -0.06
N LYS A 168 -10.97 -4.80 -1.38
CA LYS A 168 -10.01 -4.02 -2.18
C LYS A 168 -10.70 -2.83 -2.85
N LEU A 169 -11.93 -3.02 -3.32
CA LEU A 169 -12.77 -2.00 -3.93
C LEU A 169 -13.12 -0.92 -2.89
N GLU A 170 -13.59 -1.31 -1.70
CA GLU A 170 -13.82 -0.47 -0.52
C GLU A 170 -12.59 0.38 -0.12
N LYS A 171 -11.38 -0.18 -0.27
CA LYS A 171 -10.10 0.55 -0.02
C LYS A 171 -9.72 1.49 -1.15
N LEU A 172 -10.08 1.16 -2.39
CA LEU A 172 -9.91 2.05 -3.54
C LEU A 172 -10.93 3.19 -3.48
N GLU A 173 -12.17 2.94 -3.10
CA GLU A 173 -13.20 3.96 -2.86
C GLU A 173 -12.80 4.92 -1.73
N ALA A 174 -12.22 4.41 -0.63
CA ALA A 174 -11.70 5.24 0.45
C ALA A 174 -10.51 6.12 0.04
N THR A 175 -9.66 5.66 -0.88
CA THR A 175 -8.47 6.41 -1.35
C THR A 175 -8.70 7.23 -2.62
N TYR A 176 -9.78 6.96 -3.37
CA TYR A 176 -10.18 7.70 -4.56
C TYR A 176 -10.44 9.21 -4.32
N PRO A 177 -11.11 9.67 -3.24
CA PRO A 177 -11.26 11.11 -2.98
C PRO A 177 -9.92 11.80 -2.65
N GLU A 178 -8.98 11.09 -2.01
CA GLU A 178 -7.62 11.60 -1.77
C GLU A 178 -6.80 11.65 -3.07
N LEU A 179 -6.97 10.66 -3.94
CA LEU A 179 -6.37 10.64 -5.28
C LEU A 179 -6.93 11.75 -6.18
N LEU A 180 -8.25 11.99 -6.17
CA LEU A 180 -8.86 13.13 -6.85
C LEU A 180 -8.40 14.47 -6.27
N ARG A 181 -8.27 14.58 -4.94
CA ARG A 181 -7.79 15.82 -4.30
C ARG A 181 -6.32 16.10 -4.65
N SER A 182 -5.46 15.08 -4.61
CA SER A 182 -4.06 15.21 -5.00
C SER A 182 -3.89 15.44 -6.49
N TYR A 183 -4.68 14.80 -7.36
CA TYR A 183 -4.75 15.09 -8.79
C TYR A 183 -5.16 16.54 -9.05
N ARG A 184 -6.24 17.05 -8.43
CA ARG A 184 -6.67 18.46 -8.58
C ARG A 184 -5.60 19.45 -8.13
N ILE A 185 -4.87 19.16 -7.05
CA ILE A 185 -3.75 19.99 -6.55
C ILE A 185 -2.52 19.89 -7.48
N ALA A 186 -2.23 18.74 -8.07
CA ALA A 186 -1.15 18.57 -9.04
C ALA A 186 -1.49 19.28 -10.37
N HIS A 187 -2.73 19.18 -10.82
CA HIS A 187 -3.24 19.82 -12.03
C HIS A 187 -3.21 21.35 -11.89
N SER A 188 -3.75 21.92 -10.80
CA SER A 188 -3.72 23.38 -10.60
C SER A 188 -2.31 23.94 -10.48
N ARG A 189 -1.34 23.14 -10.01
CA ARG A 189 0.09 23.47 -10.07
C ARG A 189 0.63 23.40 -11.51
N ALA A 190 0.32 22.36 -12.28
CA ALA A 190 0.74 22.28 -13.69
C ALA A 190 0.20 23.45 -14.52
N THR A 191 -1.11 23.74 -14.43
CA THR A 191 -1.79 24.85 -15.14
C THR A 191 -1.26 26.24 -14.76
N SER A 192 -0.68 26.41 -13.56
CA SER A 192 -0.04 27.67 -13.14
C SER A 192 1.47 27.74 -13.43
N ILE A 193 2.14 26.60 -13.59
CA ILE A 193 3.56 26.52 -13.98
C ILE A 193 3.73 26.83 -15.47
N GLU A 194 2.84 26.37 -16.35
CA GLU A 194 3.00 26.55 -17.80
C GLU A 194 3.02 28.04 -18.26
N PRO A 195 2.12 28.93 -17.79
CA PRO A 195 2.23 30.37 -18.06
C PRO A 195 3.51 31.00 -17.51
N PHE A 196 4.01 30.51 -16.36
CA PHE A 196 5.25 30.99 -15.75
C PHE A 196 6.47 30.56 -16.56
N GLU A 197 6.57 29.28 -16.97
CA GLU A 197 7.65 28.82 -17.85
C GLU A 197 7.61 29.49 -19.22
N ARG A 198 6.42 29.84 -19.72
CA ARG A 198 6.29 30.64 -20.94
C ARG A 198 6.88 32.04 -20.75
N ALA A 199 6.48 32.77 -19.71
CA ALA A 199 7.03 34.09 -19.42
C ALA A 199 8.55 34.04 -19.16
N LEU A 200 9.04 32.96 -18.54
CA LEU A 200 10.46 32.70 -18.31
C LEU A 200 11.23 32.56 -19.64
N ARG A 201 10.73 31.75 -20.59
CA ARG A 201 11.30 31.58 -21.95
C ARG A 201 11.26 32.86 -22.78
N GLU A 202 10.21 33.68 -22.62
CA GLU A 202 10.02 34.93 -23.37
C GLU A 202 10.91 36.08 -22.85
N ASN A 203 11.36 36.04 -21.59
CA ASN A 203 12.13 37.12 -20.96
C ASN A 203 13.56 36.73 -20.50
N THR A 204 13.92 35.45 -20.54
CA THR A 204 15.23 34.94 -20.11
C THR A 204 15.68 33.76 -20.99
N PRO A 205 16.99 33.40 -21.02
CA PRO A 205 17.48 32.22 -21.74
C PRO A 205 17.04 30.85 -21.17
N LEU A 206 16.09 30.82 -20.23
CA LEU A 206 15.82 29.67 -19.36
C LEU A 206 14.57 28.91 -19.81
N THR A 207 14.74 27.62 -20.08
CA THR A 207 13.72 26.81 -20.75
C THR A 207 12.74 26.11 -19.81
N SER A 208 13.02 25.99 -18.52
CA SER A 208 12.15 25.37 -17.51
C SER A 208 12.53 25.77 -16.09
N ILE A 209 11.58 25.73 -15.14
CA ILE A 209 11.85 25.90 -13.71
C ILE A 209 12.54 24.68 -13.06
N LYS A 210 12.73 23.58 -13.81
CA LYS A 210 13.35 22.34 -13.32
C LYS A 210 14.87 22.44 -13.12
N ASP A 211 15.52 23.43 -13.72
CA ASP A 211 16.96 23.70 -13.52
C ASP A 211 17.17 25.04 -12.78
N PRO A 212 17.30 25.01 -11.44
CA PRO A 212 17.62 26.21 -10.66
C PRO A 212 19.08 26.65 -10.79
N ALA A 213 20.00 25.81 -11.29
CA ALA A 213 21.40 26.18 -11.47
C ALA A 213 21.55 27.14 -12.65
N ALA A 214 20.88 26.86 -13.77
CA ALA A 214 20.83 27.77 -14.92
C ALA A 214 20.23 29.15 -14.54
N PHE A 215 19.18 29.17 -13.71
CA PHE A 215 18.60 30.43 -13.21
C PHE A 215 19.57 31.24 -12.34
N LEU A 216 20.30 30.58 -11.44
CA LEU A 216 21.34 31.22 -10.63
C LEU A 216 22.51 31.73 -11.49
N GLU A 217 22.91 31.00 -12.53
CA GLU A 217 23.94 31.47 -13.46
C GLU A 217 23.47 32.71 -14.24
N TYR A 218 22.24 32.72 -14.76
CA TYR A 218 21.68 33.88 -15.44
C TYR A 218 21.64 35.12 -14.54
N LEU A 219 21.23 34.98 -13.27
CA LEU A 219 21.27 36.08 -12.29
C LEU A 219 22.69 36.57 -12.01
N ASN A 220 23.68 35.67 -11.91
CA ASN A 220 25.08 36.06 -11.72
C ASN A 220 25.65 36.77 -12.96
N GLN A 221 25.31 36.31 -14.17
CA GLN A 221 25.68 37.00 -15.42
C GLN A 221 25.00 38.37 -15.55
N LEU A 222 23.76 38.52 -15.06
CA LEU A 222 23.04 39.80 -15.04
C LEU A 222 23.67 40.78 -14.04
N ASN A 223 24.03 40.32 -12.84
CA ASN A 223 24.75 41.12 -11.84
C ASN A 223 26.11 41.58 -12.38
N LEU A 224 26.90 40.66 -12.97
CA LEU A 224 28.20 40.98 -13.57
C LEU A 224 28.08 42.02 -14.70
N LYS A 225 27.04 41.93 -15.55
CA LYS A 225 26.73 42.97 -16.55
C LYS A 225 26.36 44.29 -15.90
N GLY A 226 25.61 44.28 -14.80
CA GLY A 226 25.31 45.47 -14.00
C GLY A 226 26.57 46.13 -13.43
N ASP A 227 27.46 45.36 -12.82
CA ASP A 227 28.74 45.83 -12.28
C ASP A 227 29.63 46.41 -13.38
N MET A 228 29.78 45.73 -14.52
CA MET A 228 30.53 46.23 -15.68
C MET A 228 29.94 47.54 -16.23
N VAL A 229 28.61 47.65 -16.36
CA VAL A 229 27.96 48.89 -16.79
C VAL A 229 28.16 50.01 -15.77
N MET A 230 28.15 49.70 -14.47
CA MET A 230 28.43 50.67 -13.41
C MET A 230 29.90 51.11 -13.39
N ASP A 231 30.86 50.24 -13.71
CA ASP A 231 32.27 50.59 -13.80
C ASP A 231 32.59 51.40 -15.06
N GLU A 232 32.02 51.05 -16.21
CA GLU A 232 32.09 51.91 -17.41
C GLU A 232 31.37 53.25 -17.18
N PHE A 233 30.26 53.29 -16.43
CA PHE A 233 29.61 54.56 -16.06
C PHE A 233 30.48 55.43 -15.14
N LYS A 234 31.16 54.83 -14.13
CA LYS A 234 32.14 55.52 -13.28
C LYS A 234 33.30 56.06 -14.12
N ARG A 235 33.83 55.24 -15.03
CA ARG A 235 34.93 55.58 -15.93
C ARG A 235 34.55 56.74 -16.86
N VAL A 236 33.45 56.63 -17.59
CA VAL A 236 32.95 57.68 -18.50
C VAL A 236 32.64 58.96 -17.73
N SER A 237 32.17 58.87 -16.48
CA SER A 237 31.99 60.04 -15.61
C SER A 237 33.32 60.69 -15.23
N ALA A 238 34.34 59.92 -14.87
CA ALA A 238 35.68 60.42 -14.57
C ALA A 238 36.37 61.03 -15.81
N GLU A 239 36.30 60.36 -16.97
CA GLU A 239 36.80 60.87 -18.24
C GLU A 239 36.10 62.20 -18.61
N LYS A 240 34.77 62.29 -18.43
CA LYS A 240 33.98 63.52 -18.63
C LYS A 240 34.40 64.64 -17.69
N ASP A 241 34.63 64.36 -16.41
CA ASP A 241 35.11 65.37 -15.45
C ASP A 241 36.54 65.82 -15.76
N ASP A 242 37.41 64.94 -16.27
CA ASP A 242 38.75 65.30 -16.74
C ASP A 242 38.74 66.10 -18.04
N PHE A 243 37.83 65.80 -18.98
CA PHE A 243 37.57 66.67 -20.13
C PHE A 243 37.04 68.03 -19.70
N LYS A 244 36.18 68.09 -18.67
CA LYS A 244 35.72 69.36 -18.10
C LYS A 244 36.87 70.15 -17.44
N LYS A 245 37.73 69.51 -16.64
CA LYS A 245 38.94 70.17 -16.07
C LYS A 245 39.86 70.73 -17.16
N LYS A 246 40.06 69.99 -18.26
CA LYS A 246 40.86 70.44 -19.42
C LYS A 246 40.21 71.62 -20.13
N TYR A 247 38.88 71.60 -20.28
CA TYR A 247 38.10 72.72 -20.82
C TYR A 247 38.21 73.96 -19.92
N ASP A 248 37.94 73.80 -18.61
CA ASP A 248 38.03 74.87 -17.60
C ASP A 248 39.46 75.44 -17.44
N ALA A 249 40.49 74.67 -17.80
CA ALA A 249 41.88 75.12 -17.87
C ALA A 249 42.18 75.89 -19.18
N ALA A 250 41.74 75.37 -20.33
CA ALA A 250 41.88 76.06 -21.61
C ALA A 250 41.14 77.41 -21.63
N ASP A 251 39.94 77.50 -21.06
CA ASP A 251 39.21 78.77 -20.93
C ASP A 251 39.93 79.77 -20.01
N LYS A 252 40.70 79.30 -19.01
CA LYS A 252 41.58 80.16 -18.19
C LYS A 252 42.81 80.63 -18.96
N GLU A 253 43.48 79.75 -19.69
CA GLU A 253 44.61 80.14 -20.55
C GLU A 253 44.16 81.16 -21.62
N ILE A 254 42.98 80.95 -22.20
CA ILE A 254 42.35 81.90 -23.14
C ILE A 254 42.00 83.23 -22.45
N ALA A 255 41.52 83.21 -21.20
CA ALA A 255 41.26 84.42 -20.42
C ALA A 255 42.55 85.19 -20.10
N GLU A 256 43.60 84.49 -19.63
CA GLU A 256 44.92 85.07 -19.39
C GLU A 256 45.56 85.63 -20.66
N LEU A 257 45.42 84.95 -21.80
CA LEU A 257 45.91 85.44 -23.09
C LEU A 257 45.14 86.68 -23.55
N LYS A 258 43.82 86.73 -23.34
CA LYS A 258 43.02 87.95 -23.57
C LYS A 258 43.42 89.10 -22.65
N GLU A 259 43.69 88.83 -21.37
CA GLU A 259 44.18 89.84 -20.42
C GLU A 259 45.58 90.33 -20.82
N LYS A 260 46.50 89.44 -21.22
CA LYS A 260 47.84 89.80 -21.71
C LYS A 260 47.78 90.60 -23.02
N VAL A 261 46.85 90.30 -23.92
CA VAL A 261 46.59 91.12 -25.12
C VAL A 261 46.02 92.49 -24.74
N ALA A 262 45.01 92.55 -23.87
CA ALA A 262 44.43 93.81 -23.41
C ALA A 262 45.46 94.68 -22.64
N ALA A 263 46.38 94.06 -21.90
CA ALA A 263 47.50 94.74 -21.24
C ALA A 263 48.53 95.28 -22.24
N LEU A 264 48.81 94.56 -23.34
CA LEU A 264 49.67 95.05 -24.44
C LEU A 264 49.01 96.16 -25.27
N GLU A 265 47.69 96.14 -25.40
CA GLU A 265 46.91 97.23 -26.01
C GLU A 265 46.83 98.45 -25.09
N ALA A 266 46.64 98.25 -23.78
CA ALA A 266 46.70 99.32 -22.78
C ALA A 266 48.12 99.94 -22.66
N ALA A 267 49.17 99.13 -22.77
CA ALA A 267 50.56 99.61 -22.81
C ALA A 267 50.91 100.37 -24.10
N LYS A 268 50.14 100.18 -25.18
CA LYS A 268 50.16 101.06 -26.37
C LYS A 268 49.33 102.34 -26.21
N GLY A 269 48.52 102.44 -25.15
CA GLY A 269 47.64 103.59 -24.88
C GLY A 269 48.31 104.77 -24.17
N THR A 270 49.59 104.67 -23.79
CA THR A 270 50.27 105.67 -22.95
C THR A 270 51.58 106.21 -23.54
N ASP A 271 51.57 106.65 -24.80
CA ASP A 271 52.38 107.80 -25.23
C ASP A 271 51.74 108.56 -26.40
N GLY A 272 51.93 109.89 -26.44
CA GLY A 272 51.76 110.75 -27.62
C GLY A 272 50.40 110.82 -28.36
N GLY A 273 49.50 111.70 -27.91
CA GLY A 273 48.51 112.35 -28.81
C GLY A 273 49.13 113.54 -29.59
N ALA A 274 48.44 114.25 -30.50
CA ALA A 274 47.05 114.11 -30.98
C ALA A 274 46.79 114.93 -32.28
N ALA A 275 45.77 114.52 -33.06
CA ALA A 275 45.00 115.32 -34.05
C ALA A 275 45.75 115.87 -35.29
N VAL A 276 45.14 116.35 -36.40
CA VAL A 276 43.75 116.64 -36.87
C VAL A 276 43.77 116.50 -38.44
N SER A 277 42.69 116.40 -39.26
CA SER A 277 41.22 116.27 -39.09
C SER A 277 40.57 115.79 -40.42
N GLY A 278 39.38 115.17 -40.36
CA GLY A 278 38.51 114.85 -41.52
C GLY A 278 39.00 113.71 -42.44
N ASN A 279 38.16 113.07 -43.29
CA ASN A 279 36.69 113.10 -43.49
C ASN A 279 36.32 111.86 -44.37
N GLU A 280 35.09 111.40 -44.63
CA GLU A 280 33.69 111.78 -44.29
C GLU A 280 32.76 110.54 -44.47
N ALA A 281 31.52 110.58 -43.95
CA ALA A 281 30.35 109.74 -44.37
C ALA A 281 30.40 108.19 -44.15
N SER A 282 29.29 107.44 -44.02
CA SER A 282 27.90 107.77 -43.65
C SER A 282 27.04 106.52 -43.30
N THR A 283 26.39 106.54 -42.12
CA THR A 283 25.01 106.07 -41.79
C THR A 283 24.39 104.73 -42.27
N ALA A 284 23.76 104.06 -41.29
CA ALA A 284 22.42 103.40 -41.31
C ALA A 284 22.21 101.97 -41.91
N GLU A 285 21.90 101.01 -41.02
CA GLU A 285 20.55 100.45 -40.73
C GLU A 285 19.38 100.59 -41.75
N PRO A 286 18.32 99.74 -41.69
CA PRO A 286 18.19 98.37 -41.15
C PRO A 286 17.27 97.45 -42.04
N GLU A 287 16.61 96.44 -41.41
CA GLU A 287 15.40 95.66 -41.81
C GLU A 287 15.56 94.16 -42.19
N LYS A 288 15.07 93.28 -41.28
CA LYS A 288 14.06 92.19 -41.49
C LYS A 288 14.19 91.25 -42.72
N ALA A 289 14.04 89.92 -42.66
CA ALA A 289 13.48 88.99 -41.66
C ALA A 289 13.48 87.53 -42.21
N GLN A 290 13.22 86.54 -41.34
CA GLN A 290 12.75 85.16 -41.65
C GLN A 290 13.75 84.21 -42.39
N VAL A 291 13.77 82.88 -42.18
CA VAL A 291 13.02 82.01 -41.24
C VAL A 291 13.79 80.72 -40.85
N ALA A 292 13.56 80.25 -39.61
CA ALA A 292 13.64 78.88 -39.07
C ALA A 292 14.92 77.96 -39.13
N THR A 293 15.06 77.20 -38.03
CA THR A 293 15.58 75.81 -37.88
C THR A 293 17.05 75.46 -38.19
N GLN A 294 17.82 75.35 -37.10
CA GLN A 294 18.64 74.18 -36.71
C GLN A 294 19.26 73.27 -37.79
N THR A 295 20.60 73.22 -37.85
CA THR A 295 21.39 72.03 -37.44
C THR A 295 22.90 72.33 -37.49
N SER A 296 23.69 71.69 -36.63
CA SER A 296 25.16 71.82 -36.62
C SER A 296 25.83 70.80 -37.54
N PRO A 297 26.83 71.21 -38.32
CA PRO A 297 27.95 70.33 -38.65
C PRO A 297 29.33 70.94 -38.26
N ARG A 298 30.38 70.13 -38.43
CA ARG A 298 31.77 70.40 -38.02
C ARG A 298 32.41 71.60 -38.75
N PRO A 299 33.43 72.25 -38.15
CA PRO A 299 34.30 73.19 -38.86
C PRO A 299 35.31 72.45 -39.76
N SER A 300 35.52 72.92 -40.98
CA SER A 300 36.60 72.47 -41.87
C SER A 300 36.97 73.52 -42.93
N ASP A 301 37.63 74.60 -42.53
CA ASP A 301 38.50 75.39 -43.43
C ASP A 301 39.34 76.41 -42.63
N VAL A 302 40.60 76.07 -42.33
CA VAL A 302 41.64 77.04 -41.91
C VAL A 302 42.95 76.64 -42.60
N LYS A 303 43.41 77.48 -43.53
CA LYS A 303 44.69 77.29 -44.22
C LYS A 303 45.80 78.07 -43.50
N SER A 304 47.01 77.50 -43.49
CA SER A 304 48.18 78.05 -42.81
C SER A 304 48.61 79.42 -43.37
N PRO A 305 48.93 80.42 -42.52
CA PRO A 305 49.54 81.67 -42.91
C PRO A 305 50.97 81.83 -42.32
N VAL A 306 51.96 81.13 -42.87
CA VAL A 306 53.39 81.33 -42.49
C VAL A 306 54.26 81.50 -43.74
N GLN A 307 54.23 82.68 -44.36
CA GLN A 307 55.11 83.03 -45.48
C GLN A 307 55.33 84.55 -45.63
N SER A 308 56.13 85.18 -44.74
CA SER A 308 56.52 86.61 -44.85
C SER A 308 57.76 87.03 -44.01
N VAL A 309 58.87 86.27 -44.03
CA VAL A 309 60.16 86.77 -43.48
C VAL A 309 61.37 86.31 -44.33
N LEU A 310 61.51 86.82 -45.57
CA LEU A 310 62.84 87.01 -46.17
C LEU A 310 62.79 87.96 -47.38
N GLY A 311 63.55 89.06 -47.31
CA GLY A 311 63.86 89.89 -48.47
C GLY A 311 63.68 91.40 -48.27
N MET A 312 64.77 92.10 -47.95
CA MET A 312 65.04 93.51 -48.32
C MET A 312 66.41 93.94 -47.77
N PHE A 313 67.45 94.03 -48.62
CA PHE A 313 68.52 95.03 -48.46
C PHE A 313 69.41 95.13 -49.72
N SER A 314 69.25 96.22 -50.49
CA SER A 314 70.25 96.77 -51.43
C SER A 314 69.81 98.17 -51.91
N PRO A 315 70.73 99.06 -52.34
CA PRO A 315 70.57 100.50 -52.03
C PRO A 315 70.58 101.48 -53.21
N ARG A 316 69.95 102.67 -53.06
CA ARG A 316 70.37 103.92 -53.76
C ARG A 316 69.75 105.26 -53.25
N GLN A 317 70.62 106.10 -52.68
CA GLN A 317 70.80 107.57 -52.77
C GLN A 317 69.65 108.60 -53.02
N LYS A 318 69.63 109.64 -52.13
CA LYS A 318 69.37 111.10 -52.34
C LYS A 318 67.93 111.60 -52.68
N PRO A 319 67.58 112.92 -52.53
CA PRO A 319 68.38 114.10 -52.09
C PRO A 319 67.75 115.07 -51.01
N ALA A 320 68.54 116.08 -50.60
CA ALA A 320 68.20 117.48 -50.18
C ALA A 320 67.51 117.84 -48.83
N GLU A 321 68.29 118.50 -47.92
CA GLU A 321 68.29 119.95 -47.50
C GLU A 321 66.96 120.76 -47.32
N PRO A 322 66.90 121.92 -46.56
CA PRO A 322 68.00 122.90 -46.30
C PRO A 322 68.06 123.71 -44.95
N THR A 323 69.20 124.44 -44.77
CA THR A 323 69.42 125.76 -44.07
C THR A 323 69.16 125.97 -42.56
N GLU A 324 69.83 126.94 -41.87
CA GLU A 324 70.91 127.90 -42.24
C GLU A 324 72.33 127.41 -41.79
N SER A 325 73.38 128.12 -41.29
CA SER A 325 73.74 129.54 -40.97
C SER A 325 75.29 129.63 -40.75
N LYS A 326 76.04 130.76 -40.74
CA LYS A 326 75.90 132.19 -41.15
C LYS A 326 77.31 132.87 -41.09
N ASN A 327 77.48 134.08 -41.66
CA ASN A 327 78.71 134.92 -41.74
C ASN A 327 79.83 134.32 -42.65
N GLY A 328 80.65 135.06 -43.42
CA GLY A 328 80.91 136.52 -43.55
C GLY A 328 82.34 136.85 -43.05
N ASP A 329 83.27 137.51 -43.75
CA ASP A 329 83.26 138.34 -44.99
C ASP A 329 84.62 138.16 -45.75
N ALA A 330 84.72 138.08 -47.10
CA ALA A 330 84.87 139.13 -48.14
C ALA A 330 86.31 139.43 -48.64
N GLU A 331 86.47 139.43 -49.99
CA GLU A 331 87.24 140.33 -50.90
C GLU A 331 88.70 140.79 -50.59
N ALA A 332 89.61 141.02 -51.56
CA ALA A 332 89.68 140.76 -53.03
C ALA A 332 91.12 141.05 -53.57
N THR A 333 91.34 140.86 -54.88
CA THR A 333 92.63 141.03 -55.63
C THR A 333 93.71 139.97 -55.32
N GLY A 334 94.69 139.67 -56.19
CA GLY A 334 94.98 140.15 -57.56
C GLY A 334 96.06 139.27 -58.23
N GLU A 335 96.33 139.43 -59.53
CA GLU A 335 97.27 138.58 -60.27
C GLU A 335 98.75 138.97 -60.06
N ASP A 336 99.55 138.08 -59.47
CA ASP A 336 101.01 137.94 -59.66
C ASP A 336 101.44 136.58 -59.06
N PHE A 337 101.87 135.56 -59.83
CA PHE A 337 103.16 135.39 -60.53
C PHE A 337 104.35 135.04 -59.59
N PHE A 338 104.53 133.73 -59.36
CA PHE A 338 105.70 133.03 -58.77
C PHE A 338 106.05 133.28 -57.27
N SER A 339 105.58 132.38 -56.38
CA SER A 339 106.19 132.18 -55.04
C SER A 339 106.02 130.74 -54.50
N TYR A 340 106.61 129.75 -55.16
CA TYR A 340 106.49 128.32 -54.79
C TYR A 340 107.15 127.91 -53.45
N ASP A 341 107.93 128.79 -52.81
CA ASP A 341 108.69 128.46 -51.59
C ASP A 341 107.84 128.34 -50.30
N ASN A 342 106.59 128.83 -50.29
CA ASN A 342 105.72 128.77 -49.10
C ASN A 342 104.67 127.64 -49.13
N GLU A 343 104.37 127.06 -50.29
CA GLU A 343 103.32 126.04 -50.44
C GLU A 343 103.80 124.63 -50.05
N ILE A 344 105.10 124.35 -50.22
CA ILE A 344 105.71 123.07 -49.83
C ILE A 344 105.68 122.85 -48.30
N PRO A 345 106.03 123.84 -47.44
CA PRO A 345 105.86 123.72 -45.99
C PRO A 345 104.41 123.44 -45.55
N GLU A 346 103.41 124.07 -46.15
CA GLU A 346 102.01 123.85 -45.77
C GLU A 346 101.51 122.46 -46.21
N LEU A 347 101.88 122.00 -47.41
CA LEU A 347 101.58 120.64 -47.85
C LEU A 347 102.33 119.58 -47.03
N GLN A 348 103.56 119.85 -46.57
CA GLN A 348 104.24 118.99 -45.60
C GLN A 348 103.51 118.98 -44.25
N ALA A 349 103.08 120.13 -43.74
CA ALA A 349 102.33 120.22 -42.49
C ALA A 349 100.95 119.53 -42.58
N GLU A 350 100.24 119.61 -43.70
CA GLU A 350 99.01 118.85 -43.90
C GLU A 350 99.32 117.34 -44.00
N VAL A 351 100.35 116.91 -44.73
CA VAL A 351 100.74 115.50 -44.80
C VAL A 351 101.17 114.95 -43.43
N GLU A 352 101.91 115.71 -42.63
CA GLU A 352 102.27 115.33 -41.25
C GLU A 352 101.05 115.28 -40.33
N SER A 353 100.12 116.24 -40.46
CA SER A 353 98.83 116.23 -39.74
C SER A 353 97.98 115.00 -40.09
N LYS A 354 97.82 114.71 -41.39
CA LYS A 354 97.09 113.53 -41.89
C LYS A 354 97.78 112.24 -41.50
N ASN A 355 99.11 112.19 -41.48
CA ASN A 355 99.85 111.03 -40.98
C ASN A 355 99.60 110.80 -39.49
N GLY A 356 99.63 111.86 -38.66
CA GLY A 356 99.27 111.78 -37.24
C GLY A 356 97.80 111.40 -37.00
N GLU A 357 96.89 111.80 -37.89
CA GLU A 357 95.48 111.40 -37.87
C GLU A 357 95.29 109.93 -38.31
N ILE A 358 96.02 109.49 -39.33
CA ILE A 358 96.11 108.09 -39.76
C ILE A 358 96.73 107.22 -38.66
N GLU A 359 97.70 107.71 -37.87
CA GLU A 359 98.25 107.00 -36.72
C GLU A 359 97.24 106.89 -35.57
N LYS A 360 96.53 107.96 -35.23
CA LYS A 360 95.40 107.91 -34.29
C LYS A 360 94.33 106.91 -34.74
N LEU A 361 93.98 106.91 -36.03
CA LEU A 361 93.03 105.95 -36.60
C LEU A 361 93.58 104.52 -36.62
N LYS A 362 94.88 104.30 -36.85
CA LYS A 362 95.52 102.97 -36.72
C LYS A 362 95.50 102.46 -35.28
N VAL A 363 95.74 103.34 -34.30
CA VAL A 363 95.63 103.02 -32.86
C VAL A 363 94.19 102.64 -32.54
N LEU A 364 93.20 103.51 -32.82
CA LEU A 364 91.78 103.22 -32.62
C LEU A 364 91.30 101.95 -33.34
N VAL A 365 91.78 101.67 -34.55
CA VAL A 365 91.45 100.43 -35.30
C VAL A 365 92.13 99.19 -34.72
N ASN A 366 93.22 99.33 -33.97
CA ASN A 366 93.82 98.23 -33.22
C ASN A 366 93.16 98.04 -31.86
N ASP A 367 92.79 99.13 -31.17
CA ASP A 367 92.05 99.09 -29.91
C ASP A 367 90.65 98.50 -30.13
N LEU A 368 89.92 98.93 -31.17
CA LEU A 368 88.65 98.32 -31.57
C LEU A 368 88.80 96.85 -32.00
N LYS A 369 89.99 96.40 -32.43
CA LYS A 369 90.24 94.96 -32.70
C LYS A 369 90.52 94.18 -31.42
N THR A 370 91.20 94.75 -30.43
CA THR A 370 91.43 94.08 -29.14
C THR A 370 90.15 94.06 -28.31
N GLU A 371 89.35 95.13 -28.33
CA GLU A 371 87.99 95.16 -27.80
C GLU A 371 87.08 94.15 -28.51
N LEU A 372 87.10 94.05 -29.84
CA LEU A 372 86.30 93.07 -30.57
C LEU A 372 86.80 91.62 -30.37
N ALA A 373 88.09 91.42 -30.11
CA ALA A 373 88.65 90.12 -29.73
C ALA A 373 88.23 89.71 -28.32
N THR A 374 88.38 90.59 -27.33
CA THR A 374 87.97 90.34 -25.94
C THR A 374 86.45 90.23 -25.80
N ALA A 375 85.67 91.01 -26.55
CA ALA A 375 84.22 90.84 -26.64
C ALA A 375 83.83 89.48 -27.22
N LYS A 376 84.57 88.98 -28.22
CA LYS A 376 84.38 87.61 -28.74
C LYS A 376 84.75 86.55 -27.72
N GLU A 377 85.89 86.67 -27.05
CA GLU A 377 86.35 85.75 -26.00
C GLU A 377 85.36 85.70 -24.83
N ASN A 378 84.93 86.87 -24.34
CA ASN A 378 83.87 87.00 -23.33
C ASN A 378 82.54 86.41 -23.80
N SER A 379 82.15 86.59 -25.08
CA SER A 379 80.92 85.98 -25.62
C SER A 379 81.04 84.46 -25.76
N ALA A 380 82.22 83.93 -26.07
CA ALA A 380 82.48 82.50 -26.15
C ALA A 380 82.45 81.87 -24.75
N GLY A 381 83.09 82.50 -23.75
CA GLY A 381 83.00 82.09 -22.35
C GLY A 381 81.58 82.21 -21.77
N LEU A 382 80.80 83.20 -22.21
CA LEU A 382 79.37 83.30 -21.88
C LEU A 382 78.57 82.15 -22.51
N VAL A 383 78.83 81.81 -23.79
CA VAL A 383 78.17 80.66 -24.45
C VAL A 383 78.58 79.34 -23.80
N GLU A 384 79.86 79.12 -23.47
CA GLU A 384 80.32 77.90 -22.80
C GLU A 384 79.73 77.78 -21.38
N SER A 385 79.68 78.86 -20.62
CA SER A 385 79.06 78.87 -19.28
C SER A 385 77.53 78.75 -19.33
N LEU A 386 76.86 79.29 -20.36
CA LEU A 386 75.44 79.07 -20.60
C LEU A 386 75.15 77.64 -21.07
N GLU A 387 75.95 77.05 -21.95
CA GLU A 387 75.84 75.64 -22.33
C GLU A 387 76.06 74.72 -21.13
N LYS A 388 77.09 74.99 -20.33
CA LYS A 388 77.38 74.24 -19.10
C LYS A 388 76.26 74.37 -18.10
N SER A 389 75.78 75.59 -17.82
CA SER A 389 74.64 75.83 -16.94
C SER A 389 73.37 75.18 -17.47
N THR A 390 73.14 75.16 -18.79
CA THR A 390 71.99 74.48 -19.40
C THR A 390 72.09 72.96 -19.25
N ARG A 391 73.29 72.38 -19.43
CA ARG A 391 73.55 70.94 -19.18
C ARG A 391 73.34 70.59 -17.71
N GLU A 392 73.93 71.35 -16.79
CA GLU A 392 73.75 71.18 -15.35
C GLU A 392 72.28 71.37 -14.91
N LEU A 393 71.52 72.25 -15.58
CA LEU A 393 70.07 72.44 -15.33
C LEU A 393 69.24 71.27 -15.90
N SER A 394 69.58 70.74 -17.09
CA SER A 394 68.94 69.50 -17.58
C SER A 394 69.28 68.29 -16.72
N GLU A 395 70.54 68.12 -16.33
CA GLU A 395 70.98 67.01 -15.47
C GLU A 395 70.36 67.11 -14.08
N SER A 396 70.28 68.29 -13.47
CA SER A 396 69.58 68.47 -12.19
C SER A 396 68.06 68.31 -12.32
N ARG A 397 67.45 68.67 -13.44
CA ARG A 397 66.03 68.41 -13.72
C ARG A 397 65.74 66.91 -13.89
N ASP A 398 66.56 66.19 -14.64
CA ASP A 398 66.40 64.75 -14.86
C ASP A 398 66.70 63.96 -13.57
N ASN A 399 67.71 64.37 -12.80
CA ASN A 399 67.95 63.83 -11.45
C ASN A 399 66.81 64.17 -10.48
N ALA A 400 66.18 65.35 -10.57
CA ALA A 400 65.00 65.68 -9.76
C ALA A 400 63.78 64.83 -10.15
N ALA A 401 63.54 64.61 -11.45
CA ALA A 401 62.48 63.72 -11.93
C ALA A 401 62.72 62.25 -11.52
N MET A 402 63.98 61.78 -11.54
CA MET A 402 64.33 60.46 -10.97
C MET A 402 64.15 60.42 -9.45
N ALA A 403 64.51 61.48 -8.73
CA ALA A 403 64.30 61.57 -7.28
C ALA A 403 62.81 61.57 -6.91
N GLU A 404 61.96 62.30 -7.65
CA GLU A 404 60.50 62.31 -7.50
C GLU A 404 59.89 60.95 -7.86
N SER A 405 60.36 60.30 -8.92
CA SER A 405 59.94 58.93 -9.29
C SER A 405 60.37 57.87 -8.27
N LEU A 406 61.54 58.03 -7.63
CA LEU A 406 62.00 57.15 -6.56
C LEU A 406 61.26 57.44 -5.25
N GLN A 407 61.00 58.71 -4.93
CA GLN A 407 60.26 59.11 -3.74
C GLN A 407 58.80 58.63 -3.81
N THR A 408 58.10 58.85 -4.92
CA THR A 408 56.74 58.30 -5.12
C THR A 408 56.70 56.77 -5.07
N GLN A 409 57.73 56.09 -5.57
CA GLN A 409 57.86 54.63 -5.42
C GLN A 409 58.14 54.21 -3.97
N VAL A 410 58.93 54.97 -3.20
CA VAL A 410 59.17 54.75 -1.76
C VAL A 410 57.92 55.03 -0.93
N GLU A 411 57.16 56.09 -1.24
CA GLU A 411 55.89 56.41 -0.58
C GLU A 411 54.83 55.34 -0.87
N ALA A 412 54.68 54.90 -2.12
CA ALA A 412 53.83 53.77 -2.47
C ALA A 412 54.24 52.48 -1.75
N ARG A 413 55.55 52.19 -1.66
CA ARG A 413 56.08 51.05 -0.88
C ARG A 413 55.85 51.20 0.62
N ASN A 414 55.92 52.40 1.17
CA ASN A 414 55.63 52.65 2.59
C ASN A 414 54.13 52.47 2.90
N ILE A 415 53.23 52.84 1.99
CA ILE A 415 51.79 52.56 2.10
C ILE A 415 51.49 51.06 1.95
N GLU A 416 52.17 50.37 1.02
CA GLU A 416 52.10 48.91 0.90
C GLU A 416 52.61 48.22 2.18
N ILE A 417 53.72 48.69 2.76
CA ILE A 417 54.25 48.19 4.03
C ILE A 417 53.31 48.49 5.20
N SER A 418 52.73 49.70 5.30
CA SER A 418 51.84 50.05 6.41
C SER A 418 50.53 49.27 6.36
N THR A 419 49.92 49.13 5.18
CA THR A 419 48.70 48.33 4.99
C THR A 419 48.94 46.83 5.18
N LEU A 420 50.11 46.30 4.79
CA LEU A 420 50.52 44.93 5.13
C LEU A 420 50.80 44.76 6.63
N THR A 421 51.41 45.74 7.29
CA THR A 421 51.67 45.73 8.74
C THR A 421 50.36 45.75 9.52
N GLU A 422 49.45 46.67 9.21
CA GLU A 422 48.10 46.69 9.77
C GLU A 422 47.36 45.36 9.56
N ARG A 423 47.54 44.71 8.40
CA ARG A 423 46.91 43.43 8.10
C ARG A 423 47.55 42.29 8.90
N ILE A 424 48.86 42.32 9.12
CA ILE A 424 49.57 41.39 10.00
C ILE A 424 49.08 41.59 11.45
N GLU A 425 49.06 42.81 11.98
CA GLU A 425 48.57 43.11 13.33
C GLU A 425 47.12 42.66 13.53
N LYS A 426 46.23 42.89 12.55
CA LYS A 426 44.83 42.42 12.58
C LYS A 426 44.73 40.89 12.55
N LEU A 427 45.60 40.21 11.79
CA LEU A 427 45.67 38.74 11.76
C LEU A 427 46.29 38.15 13.04
N GLU A 428 47.29 38.81 13.63
CA GLU A 428 47.89 38.41 14.91
C GLU A 428 46.91 38.60 16.06
N ALA A 429 46.14 39.68 16.08
CA ALA A 429 45.02 39.87 17.01
C ALA A 429 43.97 38.75 16.85
N GLN A 430 43.52 38.47 15.61
CA GLN A 430 42.58 37.38 15.35
C GLN A 430 43.12 36.01 15.74
N LEU A 431 44.40 35.71 15.49
CA LEU A 431 45.05 34.47 15.93
C LEU A 431 45.15 34.38 17.45
N LYS A 432 45.42 35.50 18.14
CA LYS A 432 45.48 35.58 19.60
C LYS A 432 44.10 35.38 20.24
N ASP A 433 43.05 35.97 19.67
CA ASP A 433 41.68 35.81 20.12
C ASP A 433 41.15 34.40 19.86
N LEU A 434 41.44 33.82 18.68
CA LEU A 434 41.16 32.41 18.38
C LEU A 434 41.93 31.47 19.33
N GLN A 435 43.20 31.77 19.63
CA GLN A 435 43.98 30.99 20.58
C GLN A 435 43.43 31.09 22.01
N ALA A 436 42.98 32.27 22.44
CA ALA A 436 42.33 32.47 23.73
C ALA A 436 40.98 31.72 23.80
N SER A 437 40.15 31.82 22.75
CA SER A 437 38.90 31.07 22.63
C SER A 437 39.12 29.56 22.70
N VAL A 438 40.08 29.02 21.93
CA VAL A 438 40.44 27.58 21.96
C VAL A 438 41.03 27.16 23.31
N GLN A 439 41.73 28.03 24.05
CA GLN A 439 42.17 27.75 25.42
C GLN A 439 40.99 27.76 26.41
N GLN A 440 40.05 28.69 26.26
CA GLN A 440 38.83 28.78 27.08
C GLN A 440 37.91 27.57 26.86
N GLU A 441 37.70 27.15 25.61
CA GLU A 441 36.95 25.92 25.28
C GLU A 441 37.65 24.67 25.83
N LYS A 442 38.99 24.59 25.76
CA LYS A 442 39.75 23.49 26.38
C LYS A 442 39.63 23.47 27.90
N ALA A 443 39.60 24.63 28.56
CA ALA A 443 39.36 24.72 29.99
C ALA A 443 37.92 24.32 30.37
N ALA A 444 36.92 24.80 29.62
CA ALA A 444 35.51 24.48 29.83
C ALA A 444 35.20 22.99 29.58
N THR A 445 35.75 22.41 28.51
CA THR A 445 35.60 20.97 28.23
C THR A 445 36.35 20.11 29.24
N ALA A 446 37.54 20.50 29.70
CA ALA A 446 38.24 19.79 30.78
C ALA A 446 37.46 19.85 32.12
N ALA A 447 36.80 20.97 32.45
CA ALA A 447 35.93 21.08 33.61
C ALA A 447 34.68 20.18 33.46
N ALA A 448 34.01 20.22 32.31
CA ALA A 448 32.83 19.40 32.02
C ALA A 448 33.13 17.90 31.87
N ILE A 449 34.39 17.52 31.60
CA ILE A 449 34.86 16.13 31.70
C ILE A 449 34.97 15.72 33.17
N LYS A 450 35.66 16.50 34.01
CA LYS A 450 35.78 16.22 35.46
C LYS A 450 34.43 16.09 36.15
N GLU A 451 33.51 17.02 35.89
CA GLU A 451 32.15 16.96 36.46
C GLU A 451 31.40 15.66 36.07
N LYS A 452 31.65 15.16 34.85
CA LYS A 452 31.08 13.88 34.38
C LYS A 452 31.79 12.67 34.98
N GLU A 453 33.11 12.74 35.19
CA GLU A 453 33.89 11.71 35.89
C GLU A 453 33.47 11.61 37.36
N GLU A 454 33.23 12.74 38.02
CA GLU A 454 32.71 12.82 39.39
C GLU A 454 31.29 12.25 39.49
N ARG A 455 30.36 12.67 38.61
CA ARG A 455 29.00 12.09 38.52
C ARG A 455 29.01 10.58 38.19
N LEU A 456 29.98 10.10 37.39
CA LEU A 456 30.16 8.67 37.12
C LEU A 456 30.69 7.91 38.35
N ALA A 457 31.59 8.52 39.12
CA ALA A 457 32.06 7.96 40.39
C ALA A 457 30.90 7.85 41.39
N GLU A 458 30.12 8.92 41.59
CA GLU A 458 28.93 8.93 42.47
C GLU A 458 27.89 7.87 42.07
N THR A 459 27.52 7.81 40.78
CA THR A 459 26.56 6.81 40.31
C THR A 459 27.09 5.38 40.41
N SER A 460 28.39 5.15 40.24
CA SER A 460 29.00 3.83 40.48
C SER A 460 28.99 3.43 41.97
N ALA A 461 29.19 4.39 42.87
CA ALA A 461 29.13 4.17 44.31
C ALA A 461 27.69 3.82 44.76
N LEU A 462 26.70 4.59 44.30
CA LEU A 462 25.28 4.30 44.52
C LEU A 462 24.87 2.93 43.95
N HIS A 463 25.40 2.53 42.79
CA HIS A 463 25.12 1.22 42.21
C HIS A 463 25.71 0.08 43.07
N SER A 464 26.94 0.24 43.58
CA SER A 464 27.56 -0.70 44.53
C SER A 464 26.79 -0.81 45.85
N GLU A 465 26.31 0.32 46.38
CA GLU A 465 25.48 0.33 47.59
C GLU A 465 24.13 -0.36 47.36
N LEU A 466 23.45 -0.08 46.25
CA LEU A 466 22.21 -0.74 45.83
C LEU A 466 22.41 -2.25 45.62
N GLU A 467 23.51 -2.69 45.01
CA GLU A 467 23.88 -4.11 44.94
C GLU A 467 24.04 -4.73 46.33
N SER A 468 24.66 -4.02 47.28
CA SER A 468 24.83 -4.51 48.66
C SER A 468 23.49 -4.60 49.40
N GLY A 469 22.57 -3.65 49.14
CA GLY A 469 21.21 -3.66 49.65
C GLY A 469 20.40 -4.81 49.07
N LEU A 470 20.49 -5.04 47.75
CA LEU A 470 19.82 -6.14 47.08
C LEU A 470 20.26 -7.50 47.64
N LYS A 471 21.58 -7.69 47.85
CA LYS A 471 22.14 -8.92 48.44
C LYS A 471 21.57 -9.17 49.85
N LYS A 472 21.62 -8.16 50.74
CA LYS A 472 21.01 -8.22 52.09
C LYS A 472 19.52 -8.53 52.05
N VAL A 473 18.77 -7.93 51.11
CA VAL A 473 17.32 -8.20 50.94
C VAL A 473 17.08 -9.63 50.44
N THR A 474 17.91 -10.17 49.54
CA THR A 474 17.80 -11.57 49.12
C THR A 474 18.17 -12.57 50.21
N GLU A 475 19.16 -12.24 51.06
CA GLU A 475 19.54 -13.05 52.23
C GLU A 475 18.44 -13.02 53.31
N ALA A 476 17.87 -11.85 53.59
CA ALA A 476 16.73 -11.69 54.49
C ALA A 476 15.46 -12.39 53.96
N LYS A 477 15.23 -12.36 52.64
CA LYS A 477 14.14 -13.13 52.03
C LYS A 477 14.39 -14.64 52.18
N ALA A 478 15.60 -15.13 51.89
CA ALA A 478 15.92 -16.54 52.02
C ALA A 478 15.75 -17.06 53.46
N SER A 479 16.13 -16.26 54.47
CA SER A 479 15.93 -16.63 55.88
C SER A 479 14.45 -16.64 56.29
N LEU A 480 13.64 -15.68 55.80
CA LEU A 480 12.19 -15.70 55.96
C LEU A 480 11.54 -16.90 55.26
N ASP A 481 11.93 -17.21 54.02
CA ASP A 481 11.44 -18.38 53.27
C ASP A 481 11.79 -19.68 54.03
N THR A 482 12.99 -19.83 54.60
CA THR A 482 13.30 -20.97 55.49
C THR A 482 12.45 -20.98 56.75
N ARG A 483 12.21 -19.83 57.40
CA ARG A 483 11.40 -19.78 58.63
C ARG A 483 9.92 -20.08 58.37
N ILE A 484 9.41 -19.72 57.19
CA ILE A 484 8.06 -20.10 56.72
C ILE A 484 8.00 -21.61 56.50
N VAL A 485 9.03 -22.24 55.94
CA VAL A 485 9.11 -23.70 55.81
C VAL A 485 9.15 -24.37 57.18
N ASP A 486 10.02 -23.94 58.10
CA ASP A 486 10.11 -24.46 59.47
C ASP A 486 8.74 -24.43 60.17
N LEU A 487 8.12 -23.25 60.24
CA LEU A 487 6.80 -23.06 60.86
C LEU A 487 5.71 -23.88 60.16
N THR A 488 5.80 -24.08 58.84
CA THR A 488 4.88 -24.95 58.10
C THR A 488 5.08 -26.43 58.45
N THR A 489 6.31 -26.87 58.72
CA THR A 489 6.58 -28.23 59.22
C THR A 489 6.13 -28.40 60.68
N GLU A 490 6.33 -27.40 61.53
CA GLU A 490 5.88 -27.38 62.93
C GLU A 490 4.34 -27.39 63.03
N ILE A 491 3.64 -26.62 62.19
CA ILE A 491 2.17 -26.68 62.07
C ILE A 491 1.71 -28.05 61.56
N LYS A 492 2.47 -28.73 60.70
CA LYS A 492 2.15 -30.10 60.27
C LYS A 492 2.36 -31.12 61.38
N THR A 493 3.48 -31.10 62.11
CA THR A 493 3.74 -32.04 63.20
C THR A 493 2.78 -31.83 64.37
N LEU A 494 2.43 -30.58 64.71
CA LEU A 494 1.40 -30.27 65.71
C LEU A 494 -0.01 -30.70 65.28
N ARG A 495 -0.35 -30.61 63.99
CA ARG A 495 -1.62 -31.17 63.47
C ARG A 495 -1.62 -32.69 63.49
N GLN A 496 -0.49 -33.33 63.16
CA GLN A 496 -0.37 -34.78 63.18
C GLN A 496 -0.40 -35.34 64.61
N SER A 497 0.31 -34.73 65.56
CA SER A 497 0.25 -35.14 66.97
C SER A 497 -1.10 -34.85 67.62
N LYS A 498 -1.81 -33.78 67.21
CA LYS A 498 -3.23 -33.58 67.56
C LYS A 498 -4.08 -34.75 67.07
N LEU A 499 -3.92 -35.18 65.82
CA LEU A 499 -4.68 -36.29 65.23
C LEU A 499 -4.34 -37.62 65.90
N GLU A 500 -3.06 -37.89 66.20
CA GLU A 500 -2.62 -39.06 66.96
C GLU A 500 -3.14 -39.05 68.42
N ASN A 501 -3.30 -37.89 69.03
CA ASN A 501 -3.88 -37.76 70.36
C ASN A 501 -5.41 -37.90 70.34
N GLU A 502 -6.09 -37.42 69.30
CA GLU A 502 -7.51 -37.67 69.08
C GLU A 502 -7.76 -39.17 68.85
N GLN A 503 -6.94 -39.83 68.03
CA GLN A 503 -6.97 -41.30 67.85
C GLN A 503 -6.68 -42.06 69.15
N LYS A 504 -5.75 -41.61 69.99
CA LYS A 504 -5.51 -42.23 71.32
C LYS A 504 -6.65 -41.99 72.29
N ILE A 505 -7.38 -40.87 72.20
CA ILE A 505 -8.59 -40.62 72.99
C ILE A 505 -9.75 -41.51 72.50
N GLU A 506 -9.88 -41.71 71.19
CA GLU A 506 -10.82 -42.67 70.60
C GLU A 506 -10.46 -44.13 70.98
N GLU A 507 -9.18 -44.50 70.94
CA GLU A 507 -8.69 -45.83 71.34
C GLU A 507 -8.89 -46.06 72.84
N LEU A 508 -8.60 -45.08 73.70
CA LEU A 508 -8.87 -45.18 75.13
C LEU A 508 -10.38 -45.21 75.45
N ASN A 509 -11.23 -44.51 74.69
CA ASN A 509 -12.69 -44.66 74.79
C ASN A 509 -13.14 -46.06 74.38
N ALA A 510 -12.60 -46.63 73.31
CA ALA A 510 -12.89 -47.99 72.88
C ALA A 510 -12.42 -49.04 73.92
N GLN A 511 -11.23 -48.85 74.50
CA GLN A 511 -10.72 -49.68 75.60
C GLN A 511 -11.54 -49.52 76.90
N LEU A 512 -12.21 -48.38 77.10
CA LEU A 512 -13.14 -48.15 78.22
C LEU A 512 -14.59 -48.62 77.96
N GLN A 513 -14.94 -49.05 76.74
CA GLN A 513 -16.29 -49.51 76.38
C GLN A 513 -16.40 -51.01 76.04
N VAL A 514 -15.32 -51.79 76.12
CA VAL A 514 -15.40 -53.26 76.02
C VAL A 514 -15.22 -53.92 77.39
N THR A 515 -16.32 -54.48 77.88
CA THR A 515 -16.43 -55.13 79.19
C THR A 515 -15.92 -56.58 79.20
N GLN A 516 -15.23 -56.93 80.29
CA GLN A 516 -15.29 -58.23 81.00
C GLN A 516 -14.83 -59.54 80.31
N ALA A 517 -14.33 -60.44 81.17
CA ALA A 517 -14.19 -61.89 81.05
C ALA A 517 -13.00 -62.52 80.26
N PRO A 518 -12.58 -63.78 80.60
CA PRO A 518 -11.30 -64.38 80.17
C PRO A 518 -11.54 -65.81 79.57
N PRO A 519 -10.62 -66.83 79.59
CA PRO A 519 -9.16 -66.87 79.77
C PRO A 519 -8.40 -67.73 78.71
N THR A 520 -7.08 -67.93 78.88
CA THR A 520 -6.23 -69.02 78.28
C THR A 520 -6.06 -69.07 76.74
N PRO A 521 -5.22 -69.96 76.15
CA PRO A 521 -3.76 -69.98 76.35
C PRO A 521 -2.90 -70.16 75.06
N SER A 522 -1.58 -69.96 75.21
CA SER A 522 -0.48 -70.70 74.55
C SER A 522 -0.37 -70.85 73.00
N THR A 523 0.70 -70.23 72.47
CA THR A 523 1.76 -70.90 71.66
C THR A 523 1.55 -71.17 70.14
N THR A 524 2.67 -71.06 69.40
CA THR A 524 2.96 -71.53 68.02
C THR A 524 2.19 -70.92 66.83
N ALA A 525 2.91 -70.20 65.96
CA ALA A 525 3.53 -70.71 64.70
C ALA A 525 2.79 -71.88 63.97
N PRO A 526 2.81 -71.98 62.61
CA PRO A 526 4.08 -72.22 61.92
C PRO A 526 4.19 -71.72 60.45
N SER A 527 5.37 -71.98 59.86
CA SER A 527 5.63 -72.33 58.45
C SER A 527 5.31 -71.33 57.32
N GLU A 528 6.08 -71.24 56.21
CA GLU A 528 7.50 -71.53 55.93
C GLU A 528 7.80 -71.19 54.44
N SER A 529 9.08 -71.36 54.05
CA SER A 529 9.57 -71.61 52.67
C SER A 529 9.85 -70.43 51.74
N LEU A 530 10.91 -70.45 50.90
CA LEU A 530 12.14 -71.30 50.93
C LEU A 530 13.29 -70.64 50.11
N GLU A 531 14.32 -70.17 50.80
CA GLU A 531 15.77 -70.39 50.54
C GLU A 531 16.39 -70.16 49.09
N PRO A 532 17.57 -70.69 48.65
CA PRO A 532 18.61 -69.88 47.92
C PRO A 532 18.91 -70.43 46.48
N PRO A 533 20.09 -70.25 45.79
CA PRO A 533 21.37 -69.55 46.08
C PRO A 533 22.07 -68.81 44.89
N ALA A 534 23.37 -68.47 45.09
CA ALA A 534 24.48 -68.20 44.13
C ALA A 534 24.85 -66.73 43.78
N ALA A 535 26.09 -66.35 43.40
CA ALA A 535 27.47 -66.84 43.71
C ALA A 535 28.57 -65.86 43.15
N THR A 536 29.69 -65.70 43.88
CA THR A 536 31.14 -65.50 43.49
C THR A 536 31.59 -65.03 42.07
N SER A 537 32.73 -64.33 41.83
CA SER A 537 33.78 -63.69 42.68
C SER A 537 34.99 -63.08 41.88
N GLN A 538 35.60 -61.97 42.36
CA GLN A 538 37.08 -61.67 42.39
C GLN A 538 37.86 -61.58 41.02
N PRO A 539 39.21 -61.35 40.97
CA PRO A 539 39.99 -60.20 41.48
C PRO A 539 41.07 -59.66 40.49
N SER A 540 41.92 -58.70 40.89
CA SER A 540 43.39 -58.70 40.62
C SER A 540 44.14 -57.48 41.24
N SER A 541 45.48 -57.50 41.27
CA SER A 541 46.34 -56.41 41.79
C SER A 541 47.76 -56.44 41.21
N SER A 542 48.53 -55.32 41.19
CA SER A 542 50.00 -55.37 41.02
C SER A 542 50.82 -54.12 41.44
N ASN A 543 51.96 -54.39 42.13
CA ASN A 543 53.30 -53.77 42.08
C ASN A 543 53.65 -52.27 42.38
N LYS A 544 54.34 -52.09 43.53
CA LYS A 544 55.74 -51.56 43.71
C LYS A 544 56.12 -50.05 43.62
N LYS A 545 56.64 -49.53 44.78
CA LYS A 545 57.99 -48.91 45.06
C LYS A 545 58.46 -47.68 44.21
N LYS A 546 59.10 -46.61 44.73
CA LYS A 546 59.74 -46.32 46.06
C LYS A 546 60.14 -44.81 46.20
N ASN A 547 60.39 -44.35 47.44
CA ASN A 547 61.29 -43.23 47.88
C ASN A 547 60.90 -41.71 47.82
N LYS A 548 60.47 -41.18 48.99
CA LYS A 548 61.26 -40.28 49.90
C LYS A 548 61.43 -38.75 49.60
N LYS A 549 60.66 -37.91 50.36
CA LYS A 549 61.06 -36.72 51.19
C LYS A 549 60.45 -35.31 50.88
N LYS A 550 59.91 -34.68 51.95
CA LYS A 550 59.79 -33.23 52.30
C LYS A 550 58.57 -32.33 51.85
N LYS A 551 57.77 -31.96 52.88
CA LYS A 551 57.38 -30.58 53.33
C LYS A 551 56.02 -29.93 52.90
N LYS A 552 55.23 -29.57 53.95
CA LYS A 552 54.00 -28.70 54.00
C LYS A 552 52.77 -29.19 53.22
N GLY A 553 51.52 -28.97 53.67
CA GLY A 553 51.04 -28.52 55.00
C GLY A 553 49.67 -27.81 54.99
N GLY A 554 48.85 -28.02 56.03
CA GLY A 554 47.57 -27.30 56.27
C GLY A 554 46.51 -28.20 56.95
N ALA A 555 45.78 -27.70 57.97
CA ALA A 555 44.77 -28.44 58.75
C ALA A 555 43.72 -27.47 59.36
N ALA A 556 42.69 -28.00 60.06
CA ALA A 556 41.46 -27.28 60.42
C ALA A 556 41.03 -27.38 61.90
N GLY A 557 40.08 -26.53 62.32
CA GLY A 557 39.09 -26.83 63.39
C GLY A 557 39.02 -25.89 64.62
N ALA A 558 37.79 -25.50 65.01
CA ALA A 558 37.30 -25.14 66.38
C ALA A 558 37.90 -23.88 67.09
N THR A 559 37.27 -23.15 68.03
CA THR A 559 35.88 -23.06 68.59
C THR A 559 35.65 -21.67 69.27
N ALA A 560 34.46 -21.39 69.82
CA ALA A 560 34.08 -20.13 70.53
C ALA A 560 34.70 -19.96 71.96
N PRO A 561 34.50 -18.82 72.69
CA PRO A 561 33.25 -18.56 73.48
C PRO A 561 32.84 -17.05 73.59
N ALA A 562 31.95 -16.69 74.55
CA ALA A 562 31.42 -15.33 74.79
C ALA A 562 31.09 -15.06 76.30
N GLU A 563 30.95 -13.78 76.71
CA GLU A 563 30.67 -13.26 78.08
C GLU A 563 30.30 -11.74 78.00
N THR A 564 29.81 -10.93 78.96
CA THR A 564 29.47 -10.97 80.43
C THR A 564 28.40 -9.86 80.75
N THR A 565 28.07 -9.62 82.04
CA THR A 565 27.38 -8.45 82.69
C THR A 565 25.83 -8.39 82.68
N ASN A 566 25.09 -8.00 83.75
CA ASN A 566 25.35 -7.67 85.18
C ASN A 566 23.98 -7.57 85.93
N ASN A 567 23.80 -7.51 87.27
CA ASN A 567 24.49 -8.02 88.48
C ASN A 567 23.61 -7.72 89.75
N ALA A 568 24.01 -8.17 90.95
CA ALA A 568 23.47 -7.92 92.32
C ALA A 568 22.14 -8.60 92.70
N GLY A 569 22.06 -9.51 93.71
CA GLY A 569 23.05 -10.03 94.68
C GLY A 569 22.57 -11.35 95.32
N GLU A 570 23.05 -11.89 96.46
CA GLU A 570 24.11 -11.44 97.39
C GLU A 570 24.62 -12.61 98.32
N THR A 571 25.23 -12.29 99.47
CA THR A 571 25.76 -13.12 100.60
C THR A 571 25.28 -14.60 100.74
N THR A 572 26.09 -15.69 100.72
CA THR A 572 27.34 -16.13 101.45
C THR A 572 27.14 -16.69 102.89
N PRO A 573 27.98 -17.65 103.42
CA PRO A 573 28.89 -18.63 102.78
C PRO A 573 29.08 -20.05 103.47
N GLN A 574 29.19 -21.11 102.64
CA GLN A 574 30.23 -22.18 102.70
C GLN A 574 30.26 -23.22 103.90
N PRO A 575 31.28 -24.12 104.08
CA PRO A 575 31.17 -25.62 103.93
C PRO A 575 31.51 -26.41 105.24
N PRO A 576 32.06 -27.68 105.32
CA PRO A 576 32.37 -28.75 104.31
C PRO A 576 32.13 -30.25 104.72
N ALA A 577 32.50 -31.16 103.79
CA ALA A 577 33.19 -32.46 103.99
C ALA A 577 32.44 -33.82 104.16
N THR A 578 33.01 -34.82 103.47
CA THR A 578 32.90 -36.31 103.56
C THR A 578 33.81 -36.88 104.68
N PRO A 579 33.90 -38.21 105.05
CA PRO A 579 33.63 -39.44 104.24
C PRO A 579 33.23 -40.78 104.95
N LEU A 580 33.17 -41.87 104.14
CA LEU A 580 33.51 -43.31 104.41
C LEU A 580 32.76 -44.23 105.42
N ASP A 581 32.58 -45.47 104.95
CA ASP A 581 32.41 -46.78 105.62
C ASP A 581 31.32 -47.04 106.70
N GLY A 582 30.52 -48.08 106.48
CA GLY A 582 29.54 -48.64 107.44
C GLY A 582 30.11 -49.77 108.34
N PRO A 583 29.28 -50.55 109.07
CA PRO A 583 27.86 -50.84 108.80
C PRO A 583 26.93 -50.79 110.04
N SER A 584 25.75 -51.41 109.91
CA SER A 584 24.82 -51.88 110.95
C SER A 584 23.72 -50.93 111.46
N VAL A 585 22.47 -51.26 111.10
CA VAL A 585 21.23 -51.40 111.91
C VAL A 585 20.78 -50.31 112.91
N SER A 586 21.65 -49.48 113.48
CA SER A 586 21.28 -48.35 114.35
C SER A 586 20.86 -47.12 113.57
N GLU A 587 21.47 -46.84 112.41
CA GLU A 587 21.10 -45.69 111.57
C GLU A 587 19.71 -45.86 110.93
N LEU A 588 19.27 -47.11 110.74
CA LEU A 588 17.86 -47.41 110.44
C LEU A 588 16.91 -46.85 111.52
N GLN A 589 17.34 -46.64 112.76
CA GLN A 589 16.49 -46.00 113.79
C GLN A 589 16.31 -44.49 113.56
N VAL A 590 17.26 -43.83 112.89
CA VAL A 590 17.16 -42.41 112.51
C VAL A 590 16.30 -42.24 111.27
N GLU A 591 16.43 -43.13 110.28
CA GLU A 591 15.54 -43.16 109.12
C GLU A 591 14.13 -43.64 109.50
N ILE A 592 13.98 -44.56 110.46
CA ILE A 592 12.69 -44.87 111.11
C ILE A 592 12.17 -43.66 111.89
N ALA A 593 13.00 -42.77 112.42
CA ALA A 593 12.52 -41.57 113.11
C ALA A 593 11.96 -40.55 112.11
N SER A 594 12.67 -40.25 111.02
CA SER A 594 12.17 -39.35 109.96
C SER A 594 10.93 -39.93 109.27
N LEU A 595 10.94 -41.21 108.91
CA LEU A 595 9.77 -41.90 108.34
C LEU A 595 8.61 -41.99 109.34
N LYS A 596 8.84 -42.06 110.65
CA LYS A 596 7.76 -41.94 111.66
C LYS A 596 7.16 -40.55 111.72
N THR A 597 7.94 -39.48 111.57
CA THR A 597 7.36 -38.12 111.46
C THR A 597 6.59 -37.93 110.16
N ASP A 598 7.09 -38.42 109.02
CA ASP A 598 6.40 -38.31 107.73
C ASP A 598 5.14 -39.19 107.65
N VAL A 599 5.18 -40.39 108.23
CA VAL A 599 3.99 -41.23 108.42
C VAL A 599 3.02 -40.57 109.39
N SER A 600 3.48 -40.03 110.53
CA SER A 600 2.60 -39.31 111.47
C SER A 600 1.91 -38.10 110.82
N GLN A 601 2.58 -37.36 109.93
CA GLN A 601 1.96 -36.24 109.21
C GLN A 601 0.97 -36.69 108.13
N LYS A 602 1.23 -37.83 107.46
CA LYS A 602 0.29 -38.44 106.51
C LYS A 602 -0.91 -39.07 107.22
N ASP A 603 -0.71 -39.72 108.35
CA ASP A 603 -1.75 -40.24 109.23
C ASP A 603 -2.61 -39.08 109.78
N GLU A 604 -2.01 -37.92 110.12
CA GLU A 604 -2.75 -36.72 110.52
C GLU A 604 -3.59 -36.11 109.39
N GLN A 605 -3.18 -36.21 108.12
CA GLN A 605 -4.01 -35.78 106.99
C GLN A 605 -5.07 -36.84 106.62
N ILE A 606 -4.73 -38.12 106.72
CA ILE A 606 -5.65 -39.23 106.49
C ILE A 606 -6.72 -39.27 107.59
N GLU A 607 -6.40 -39.01 108.87
CA GLU A 607 -7.41 -38.83 109.93
C GLU A 607 -8.39 -37.70 109.61
N ARG A 608 -7.91 -36.56 109.08
CA ARG A 608 -8.77 -35.41 108.77
C ARG A 608 -9.77 -35.67 107.62
N LEU A 609 -9.55 -36.70 106.80
CA LEU A 609 -10.46 -37.11 105.73
C LEU A 609 -11.15 -38.47 106.00
N SER A 610 -10.55 -39.37 106.78
CA SER A 610 -11.19 -40.60 107.25
C SER A 610 -12.19 -40.33 108.37
N LYS A 611 -12.04 -39.24 109.13
CA LYS A 611 -13.09 -38.68 110.01
C LYS A 611 -14.11 -37.82 109.25
N GLN A 612 -14.04 -37.82 107.91
CA GLN A 612 -15.18 -37.56 107.02
C GLN A 612 -15.63 -38.85 106.28
N ARG A 613 -15.42 -40.04 106.89
CA ARG A 613 -16.00 -41.31 106.44
C ARG A 613 -16.66 -42.09 107.58
N LYS A 614 -17.92 -42.46 107.35
CA LYS A 614 -18.66 -43.61 107.91
C LYS A 614 -18.74 -43.75 109.43
N THR A 615 -19.92 -43.43 109.97
CA THR A 615 -20.40 -43.91 111.28
C THR A 615 -21.63 -44.80 111.10
N GLU A 616 -21.46 -46.11 111.32
CA GLU A 616 -22.46 -47.10 111.78
C GLU A 616 -23.83 -47.28 111.06
N GLU A 617 -24.18 -46.51 110.04
CA GLU A 617 -25.47 -46.61 109.32
C GLU A 617 -25.40 -47.67 108.20
N ASP A 618 -24.49 -47.51 107.22
CA ASP A 618 -24.29 -48.45 106.09
C ASP A 618 -24.04 -49.91 106.54
N LEU A 619 -23.38 -50.11 107.69
CA LEU A 619 -23.06 -51.44 108.22
C LEU A 619 -24.24 -52.12 108.94
N ARG A 620 -25.35 -51.38 109.13
CA ARG A 620 -26.66 -51.97 109.47
C ARG A 620 -27.43 -52.28 108.20
N GLU A 621 -27.36 -51.43 107.18
CA GLU A 621 -27.94 -51.73 105.86
C GLU A 621 -27.34 -53.03 105.29
N GLU A 622 -26.03 -53.27 105.41
CA GLU A 622 -25.39 -54.53 104.99
C GLU A 622 -25.84 -55.80 105.74
N ILE A 623 -26.59 -55.68 106.85
CA ILE A 623 -27.13 -56.82 107.62
C ILE A 623 -28.66 -56.90 107.51
N GLU A 624 -29.35 -55.76 107.42
CA GLU A 624 -30.81 -55.72 107.23
C GLU A 624 -31.16 -56.03 105.77
N THR A 625 -30.47 -55.44 104.79
CA THR A 625 -30.71 -55.75 103.36
C THR A 625 -30.35 -57.19 103.01
N LEU A 626 -29.39 -57.84 103.69
CA LEU A 626 -29.12 -59.28 103.51
C LEU A 626 -30.15 -60.18 104.24
N ARG A 627 -31.10 -59.60 104.97
CA ARG A 627 -32.30 -60.28 105.49
C ARG A 627 -33.53 -59.97 104.64
N GLU A 628 -33.71 -58.74 104.18
CA GLU A 628 -34.71 -58.37 103.17
C GLU A 628 -34.48 -59.19 101.89
N ASN A 629 -33.27 -59.24 101.33
CA ASN A 629 -32.92 -60.11 100.19
C ASN A 629 -33.08 -61.62 100.45
N LEU A 630 -33.41 -62.07 101.67
CA LEU A 630 -33.79 -63.46 101.97
C LEU A 630 -35.30 -63.60 102.26
N MET A 631 -35.93 -62.56 102.81
CA MET A 631 -37.37 -62.47 103.04
C MET A 631 -38.13 -62.21 101.73
N ASP A 632 -37.68 -61.25 100.94
CA ASP A 632 -38.23 -60.90 99.63
C ASP A 632 -38.06 -62.04 98.62
N ILE A 633 -36.95 -62.79 98.63
CA ILE A 633 -36.84 -64.01 97.80
C ILE A 633 -37.81 -65.11 98.28
N GLY A 634 -38.16 -65.13 99.56
CA GLY A 634 -39.22 -65.99 100.11
C GLY A 634 -40.63 -65.53 99.66
N ASP A 635 -40.92 -64.25 99.85
CA ASP A 635 -42.21 -63.66 99.50
C ASP A 635 -42.42 -63.54 97.99
N GLU A 636 -41.37 -63.37 97.16
CA GLU A 636 -41.47 -63.48 95.71
C GLU A 636 -41.85 -64.90 95.27
N HIS A 637 -41.41 -65.95 95.97
CA HIS A 637 -41.89 -67.31 95.71
C HIS A 637 -43.34 -67.54 96.15
N VAL A 638 -43.83 -66.84 97.18
CA VAL A 638 -45.27 -66.85 97.56
C VAL A 638 -46.09 -66.02 96.56
N GLN A 639 -45.64 -64.82 96.24
CA GLN A 639 -46.25 -63.93 95.24
C GLN A 639 -46.21 -64.54 93.84
N ALA A 640 -45.20 -65.30 93.45
CA ALA A 640 -45.20 -66.06 92.20
C ALA A 640 -46.29 -67.14 92.20
N LYS A 641 -46.54 -67.77 93.36
CA LYS A 641 -47.58 -68.78 93.54
C LYS A 641 -48.99 -68.18 93.50
N ASP A 642 -49.17 -66.95 93.98
CA ASP A 642 -50.43 -66.22 93.89
C ASP A 642 -50.59 -65.48 92.55
N LYS A 643 -49.51 -65.04 91.89
CA LYS A 643 -49.49 -64.62 90.48
C LYS A 643 -49.88 -65.78 89.55
N ILE A 644 -49.49 -67.04 89.86
CA ILE A 644 -49.99 -68.22 89.15
C ILE A 644 -51.51 -68.41 89.33
N LYS A 645 -52.06 -68.24 90.53
CA LYS A 645 -53.53 -68.25 90.73
C LYS A 645 -54.22 -67.09 89.99
N GLY A 646 -53.58 -65.91 89.96
CA GLY A 646 -53.99 -64.77 89.15
C GLY A 646 -54.05 -65.14 87.66
N LEU A 647 -52.99 -65.72 87.11
CA LEU A 647 -52.91 -66.19 85.73
C LEU A 647 -53.90 -67.33 85.42
N GLU A 648 -54.27 -68.18 86.39
CA GLU A 648 -55.36 -69.16 86.23
C GLU A 648 -56.75 -68.52 86.22
N ALA A 649 -56.96 -67.45 86.99
CA ALA A 649 -58.19 -66.65 86.96
C ALA A 649 -58.29 -65.82 85.67
N GLU A 650 -57.21 -65.17 85.25
CA GLU A 650 -57.08 -64.45 83.98
C GLU A 650 -57.22 -65.41 82.80
N ARG A 651 -56.66 -66.62 82.85
CA ARG A 651 -56.92 -67.65 81.84
C ARG A 651 -58.40 -68.01 81.74
N LYS A 652 -59.13 -68.09 82.87
CA LYS A 652 -60.59 -68.25 82.85
C LYS A 652 -61.32 -67.05 82.26
N GLN A 653 -60.92 -65.82 82.59
CA GLN A 653 -61.48 -64.62 81.97
C GLN A 653 -61.18 -64.54 80.47
N LEU A 654 -59.97 -64.89 80.04
CA LEU A 654 -59.58 -64.97 78.64
C LEU A 654 -60.33 -66.09 77.91
N GLN A 655 -60.62 -67.21 78.56
CA GLN A 655 -61.41 -68.30 77.95
C GLN A 655 -62.91 -67.93 77.85
N ASN A 656 -63.43 -67.15 78.81
CA ASN A 656 -64.73 -66.49 78.68
C ASN A 656 -64.70 -65.41 77.57
N ARG A 657 -63.59 -64.67 77.43
CA ARG A 657 -63.43 -63.64 76.39
C ARG A 657 -63.29 -64.24 75.00
N ILE A 658 -62.65 -65.40 74.88
CA ILE A 658 -62.60 -66.21 73.65
C ILE A 658 -64.02 -66.68 73.30
N THR A 659 -64.81 -67.18 74.25
CA THR A 659 -66.20 -67.60 73.96
C THR A 659 -67.18 -66.43 73.75
N GLU A 660 -66.85 -65.21 74.18
CA GLU A 660 -67.51 -63.97 73.70
C GLU A 660 -67.08 -63.63 72.26
N LEU A 661 -65.77 -63.63 71.96
CA LEU A 661 -65.23 -63.29 70.65
C LEU A 661 -65.61 -64.30 69.55
N GLU A 662 -65.69 -65.59 69.88
CA GLU A 662 -66.21 -66.65 68.99
C GLU A 662 -67.69 -66.40 68.64
N LYS A 663 -68.46 -65.85 69.57
CA LYS A 663 -69.88 -65.52 69.41
C LYS A 663 -70.10 -64.22 68.62
N GLU A 664 -69.16 -63.27 68.72
CA GLU A 664 -69.09 -62.11 67.82
C GLU A 664 -68.65 -62.52 66.40
N LEU A 665 -67.73 -63.49 66.28
CA LEU A 665 -67.32 -64.11 65.01
C LEU A 665 -68.51 -64.79 64.30
N GLU A 666 -69.33 -65.56 65.02
CA GLU A 666 -70.49 -66.26 64.46
C GLU A 666 -71.57 -65.29 63.95
N GLN A 667 -71.72 -64.10 64.56
CA GLN A 667 -72.64 -63.04 64.10
C GLN A 667 -72.10 -62.18 62.96
N SER A 668 -70.79 -62.23 62.65
CA SER A 668 -70.19 -61.53 61.51
C SER A 668 -70.33 -62.26 60.16
N SER A 669 -71.04 -63.40 60.14
CA SER A 669 -71.29 -64.28 58.98
C SER A 669 -72.18 -63.70 57.86
N SER A 670 -72.38 -62.38 57.81
CA SER A 670 -73.31 -61.69 56.90
C SER A 670 -72.66 -60.59 56.04
N SER A 671 -71.52 -60.90 55.40
CA SER A 671 -70.88 -60.02 54.42
C SER A 671 -70.44 -60.78 53.16
N ALA A 672 -71.19 -60.61 52.07
CA ALA A 672 -70.72 -60.97 50.72
C ALA A 672 -69.74 -59.93 50.14
N GLN A 673 -69.71 -58.71 50.70
CA GLN A 673 -68.90 -57.59 50.21
C GLN A 673 -67.41 -57.67 50.60
N THR A 674 -67.04 -58.48 51.58
CA THR A 674 -65.64 -58.61 52.04
C THR A 674 -64.80 -59.44 51.07
N ASN A 675 -65.36 -60.47 50.44
CA ASN A 675 -64.63 -61.27 49.44
C ASN A 675 -64.34 -60.46 48.17
N GLU A 676 -65.31 -59.69 47.69
CA GLU A 676 -65.17 -58.85 46.49
C GLU A 676 -64.16 -57.71 46.72
N LYS A 677 -64.13 -57.12 47.92
CA LYS A 677 -63.11 -56.15 48.34
C LYS A 677 -61.72 -56.77 48.48
N LEU A 678 -61.59 -57.90 49.19
CA LEU A 678 -60.31 -58.60 49.34
C LEU A 678 -59.74 -59.07 47.99
N GLN A 679 -60.59 -59.47 47.04
CA GLN A 679 -60.16 -59.83 45.70
C GLN A 679 -59.73 -58.60 44.89
N GLY A 680 -60.45 -57.48 45.00
CA GLY A 680 -60.02 -56.19 44.46
C GLY A 680 -58.68 -55.72 45.04
N GLU A 681 -58.50 -55.81 46.35
CA GLU A 681 -57.25 -55.50 47.07
C GLU A 681 -56.10 -56.43 46.66
N PHE A 682 -56.38 -57.71 46.38
CA PHE A 682 -55.40 -58.65 45.83
C PHE A 682 -54.99 -58.29 44.40
N ASP A 683 -55.94 -57.92 43.54
CA ASP A 683 -55.65 -57.52 42.17
C ASP A 683 -54.97 -56.15 42.10
N THR A 684 -55.27 -55.19 43.01
CA THR A 684 -54.48 -53.95 43.14
C THR A 684 -53.08 -54.23 43.69
N MET A 685 -52.92 -55.04 44.75
CA MET A 685 -51.59 -55.46 45.24
C MET A 685 -50.77 -56.18 44.16
N ARG A 686 -51.43 -56.94 43.28
CA ARG A 686 -50.78 -57.63 42.16
C ARG A 686 -50.43 -56.69 41.01
N GLN A 687 -51.28 -55.72 40.70
CA GLN A 687 -50.96 -54.63 39.78
C GLN A 687 -49.78 -53.83 40.33
N GLU A 688 -49.84 -53.37 41.58
CA GLU A 688 -48.76 -52.68 42.28
C GLU A 688 -47.46 -53.50 42.30
N PHE A 689 -47.51 -54.82 42.48
CA PHE A 689 -46.32 -55.67 42.41
C PHE A 689 -45.70 -55.73 41.00
N GLU A 690 -46.51 -55.89 39.94
CA GLU A 690 -46.01 -55.83 38.56
C GLU A 690 -45.55 -54.40 38.17
N ASP A 691 -46.18 -53.36 38.72
CA ASP A 691 -45.77 -51.96 38.63
C ASP A 691 -44.42 -51.72 39.34
N LEU A 692 -44.22 -52.30 40.53
CA LEU A 692 -42.98 -52.20 41.29
C LEU A 692 -41.86 -52.99 40.62
N LYS A 693 -42.19 -54.12 39.99
CA LYS A 693 -41.30 -54.98 39.21
C LYS A 693 -40.90 -54.35 37.88
N THR A 694 -41.82 -53.69 37.18
CA THR A 694 -41.48 -52.87 36.00
C THR A 694 -40.64 -51.65 36.39
N LYS A 695 -41.01 -50.89 37.44
CA LYS A 695 -40.21 -49.77 38.00
C LYS A 695 -38.82 -50.23 38.46
N SER A 696 -38.70 -51.43 39.05
CA SER A 696 -37.42 -52.05 39.39
C SER A 696 -36.59 -52.38 38.14
N SER A 697 -37.22 -52.93 37.09
CA SER A 697 -36.53 -53.21 35.83
C SER A 697 -36.08 -51.95 35.08
N THR A 698 -36.86 -50.86 35.12
CA THR A 698 -36.44 -49.57 34.55
C THR A 698 -35.32 -48.96 35.39
N LEU A 699 -35.41 -48.95 36.72
CA LEU A 699 -34.32 -48.50 37.59
C LEU A 699 -33.04 -49.33 37.41
N GLN A 700 -33.14 -50.64 37.14
CA GLN A 700 -32.00 -51.50 36.82
C GLN A 700 -31.40 -51.17 35.45
N SER A 701 -32.24 -50.87 34.44
CA SER A 701 -31.82 -50.37 33.13
C SER A 701 -31.13 -49.01 33.23
N ASP A 702 -31.72 -48.08 33.96
CA ASP A 702 -31.23 -46.71 34.16
C ASP A 702 -29.95 -46.69 34.99
N LEU A 703 -29.82 -47.57 36.00
CA LEU A 703 -28.56 -47.81 36.71
C LEU A 703 -27.49 -48.35 35.76
N GLY A 704 -27.84 -49.28 34.86
CA GLY A 704 -26.95 -49.78 33.82
C GLY A 704 -26.49 -48.69 32.85
N ALA A 705 -27.42 -47.85 32.37
CA ALA A 705 -27.13 -46.72 31.51
C ALA A 705 -26.28 -45.65 32.22
N ALA A 706 -26.57 -45.34 33.48
CA ALA A 706 -25.77 -44.42 34.30
C ALA A 706 -24.36 -44.96 34.58
N GLN A 707 -24.21 -46.27 34.81
CA GLN A 707 -22.89 -46.91 34.94
C GLN A 707 -22.12 -46.90 33.63
N GLN A 708 -22.77 -47.13 32.48
CA GLN A 708 -22.12 -47.03 31.16
C GLN A 708 -21.70 -45.58 30.84
N LEU A 709 -22.54 -44.59 31.15
CA LEU A 709 -22.24 -43.16 31.01
C LEU A 709 -21.11 -42.71 31.97
N ALA A 710 -21.09 -43.23 33.19
CA ALA A 710 -19.99 -42.98 34.13
C ALA A 710 -18.69 -43.60 33.63
N GLN A 711 -18.72 -44.83 33.08
CA GLN A 711 -17.56 -45.47 32.47
C GLN A 711 -17.08 -44.74 31.21
N SER A 712 -17.98 -44.25 30.34
CA SER A 712 -17.59 -43.47 29.17
C SER A 712 -16.92 -42.17 29.61
N ARG A 713 -17.55 -41.40 30.50
CA ARG A 713 -16.96 -40.16 31.03
C ARG A 713 -15.65 -40.38 31.79
N TYR A 714 -15.45 -41.54 32.43
CA TYR A 714 -14.15 -41.89 33.00
C TYR A 714 -13.09 -42.16 31.92
N ARG A 715 -13.44 -42.88 30.83
CA ARG A 715 -12.56 -43.07 29.66
C ARG A 715 -12.21 -41.72 29.03
N ASP A 716 -13.22 -40.91 28.72
CA ASP A 716 -13.08 -39.55 28.16
C ASP A 716 -12.14 -38.70 29.04
N LEU A 717 -12.30 -38.74 30.38
CA LEU A 717 -11.42 -38.02 31.32
C LEU A 717 -10.00 -38.56 31.38
N THR A 718 -9.77 -39.87 31.21
CA THR A 718 -8.41 -40.42 31.05
C THR A 718 -7.79 -40.03 29.71
N GLU A 719 -8.55 -40.06 28.61
CA GLU A 719 -8.08 -39.68 27.28
C GLU A 719 -7.75 -38.19 27.22
N LEU A 720 -8.59 -37.32 27.79
CA LEU A 720 -8.31 -35.88 27.97
C LEU A 720 -7.08 -35.63 28.84
N ARG A 721 -6.87 -36.43 29.90
CA ARG A 721 -5.65 -36.34 30.73
C ARG A 721 -4.41 -36.79 29.96
N GLU A 722 -4.48 -37.85 29.19
CA GLU A 722 -3.39 -38.31 28.34
C GLU A 722 -3.04 -37.29 27.25
N VAL A 723 -4.04 -36.71 26.57
CA VAL A 723 -3.84 -35.65 25.57
C VAL A 723 -3.20 -34.42 26.22
N LEU A 724 -3.68 -33.99 27.38
CA LEU A 724 -3.10 -32.86 28.12
C LEU A 724 -1.65 -33.17 28.58
N GLN A 725 -1.37 -34.40 29.03
CA GLN A 725 -0.04 -34.85 29.44
C GLN A 725 0.93 -34.97 28.26
N LYS A 726 0.44 -35.33 27.05
CA LYS A 726 1.22 -35.34 25.79
C LYS A 726 1.45 -33.93 25.24
N ALA A 727 0.48 -33.03 25.36
CA ALA A 727 0.61 -31.63 24.95
C ALA A 727 1.50 -30.77 25.88
N GLN A 728 1.62 -31.12 27.17
CA GLN A 728 2.47 -30.38 28.11
C GLN A 728 3.97 -30.29 27.73
N PRO A 729 4.67 -31.36 27.31
CA PRO A 729 6.05 -31.26 26.83
C PRO A 729 6.16 -30.48 25.52
N GLU A 730 5.20 -30.61 24.59
CA GLU A 730 5.16 -29.82 23.35
C GLU A 730 5.02 -28.32 23.67
N LEU A 731 4.14 -27.95 24.60
CA LEU A 731 4.00 -26.59 25.14
C LEU A 731 5.21 -26.10 25.96
N LYS A 732 6.16 -26.98 26.32
CA LYS A 732 7.47 -26.59 26.87
C LYS A 732 8.50 -26.39 25.76
N SER A 733 8.54 -27.28 24.77
CA SER A 733 9.37 -27.17 23.57
C SER A 733 9.07 -25.88 22.82
N LEU A 734 7.80 -25.62 22.46
CA LEU A 734 7.36 -24.41 21.78
C LEU A 734 7.68 -23.11 22.55
N ARG A 735 7.73 -23.15 23.89
CA ARG A 735 8.18 -22.00 24.71
C ARG A 735 9.68 -21.82 24.70
N GLN A 736 10.46 -22.91 24.68
CA GLN A 736 11.92 -22.86 24.53
C GLN A 736 12.31 -22.41 23.11
N GLU A 737 11.61 -22.90 22.08
CA GLU A 737 11.74 -22.47 20.68
C GLU A 737 11.35 -21.00 20.51
N ALA A 738 10.26 -20.54 21.13
CA ALA A 738 9.92 -19.11 21.13
C ALA A 738 11.01 -18.24 21.82
N ALA A 739 11.65 -18.76 22.88
CA ALA A 739 12.76 -18.06 23.55
C ALA A 739 14.04 -18.04 22.69
N THR A 740 14.41 -19.13 22.02
CA THR A 740 15.58 -19.16 21.11
C THR A 740 15.32 -18.37 19.82
N LEU A 741 14.10 -18.36 19.29
CA LEU A 741 13.68 -17.46 18.21
C LEU A 741 13.73 -15.99 18.63
N LYS A 742 13.45 -15.67 19.91
CA LYS A 742 13.62 -14.31 20.43
C LYS A 742 15.10 -13.93 20.54
N SER A 743 15.94 -14.79 21.13
CA SER A 743 17.39 -14.59 21.22
C SER A 743 18.03 -14.40 19.84
N THR A 744 17.73 -15.29 18.89
CA THR A 744 18.27 -15.19 17.53
C THR A 744 17.74 -13.97 16.76
N ARG A 745 16.51 -13.52 17.03
CA ARG A 745 15.99 -12.23 16.50
C ARG A 745 16.73 -11.03 17.09
N GLU A 746 17.03 -11.04 18.38
CA GLU A 746 17.80 -9.99 19.07
C GLU A 746 19.27 -9.98 18.58
N GLU A 747 19.89 -11.15 18.39
CA GLU A 747 21.20 -11.28 17.74
C GLU A 747 21.21 -10.81 16.29
N LEU A 748 20.19 -11.12 15.49
CA LEU A 748 20.08 -10.68 14.10
C LEU A 748 19.85 -9.17 14.02
N ALA A 749 19.12 -8.58 14.98
CA ALA A 749 18.99 -7.13 15.11
C ALA A 749 20.35 -6.49 15.46
N GLY A 750 21.12 -7.10 16.38
CA GLY A 750 22.50 -6.69 16.71
C GLY A 750 23.42 -6.73 15.49
N LYS A 751 23.51 -7.89 14.81
CA LYS A 751 24.30 -8.08 13.58
C LYS A 751 23.88 -7.12 12.46
N ALA A 752 22.59 -6.80 12.35
CA ALA A 752 22.09 -5.80 11.40
C ALA A 752 22.37 -4.34 11.81
N ALA A 753 22.58 -4.05 13.10
CA ALA A 753 23.07 -2.75 13.56
C ALA A 753 24.58 -2.62 13.34
N GLU A 754 25.34 -3.69 13.63
CA GLU A 754 26.78 -3.79 13.35
C GLU A 754 27.07 -3.63 11.85
N LEU A 755 26.33 -4.30 10.97
CA LEU A 755 26.47 -4.14 9.51
C LEU A 755 26.25 -2.69 9.08
N ARG A 756 25.19 -2.01 9.55
CA ARG A 756 24.95 -0.58 9.25
C ARG A 756 26.06 0.32 9.80
N ALA A 757 26.61 0.01 10.97
CA ALA A 757 27.74 0.75 11.53
C ALA A 757 29.03 0.51 10.72
N MET A 758 29.24 -0.69 10.19
CA MET A 758 30.36 -1.01 9.30
C MET A 758 30.19 -0.38 7.92
N GLU A 759 29.00 -0.38 7.33
CA GLU A 759 28.69 0.36 6.10
C GLU A 759 28.91 1.87 6.26
N LYS A 760 28.57 2.44 7.43
CA LYS A 760 28.84 3.86 7.74
C LYS A 760 30.34 4.12 7.79
N ARG A 761 31.11 3.29 8.52
CA ARG A 761 32.57 3.37 8.55
C ARG A 761 33.21 3.15 7.18
N GLU A 762 32.66 2.26 6.35
CA GLU A 762 33.14 2.03 4.98
C GLU A 762 32.93 3.27 4.10
N LYS A 763 31.78 3.94 4.23
CA LYS A 763 31.49 5.22 3.56
C LYS A 763 32.43 6.33 4.04
N GLU A 764 32.64 6.42 5.36
CA GLU A 764 33.60 7.37 5.98
C GLU A 764 35.03 7.13 5.46
N LEU A 765 35.54 5.89 5.57
CA LEU A 765 36.86 5.50 5.05
C LEU A 765 36.98 5.71 3.53
N LYS A 766 35.92 5.49 2.74
CA LYS A 766 35.90 5.83 1.29
C LYS A 766 36.03 7.33 1.06
N THR A 767 35.39 8.17 1.88
CA THR A 767 35.57 9.63 1.80
C THR A 767 36.98 10.05 2.24
N GLU A 768 37.55 9.44 3.28
CA GLU A 768 38.92 9.69 3.72
C GLU A 768 39.96 9.26 2.68
N ILE A 769 39.80 8.08 2.06
CA ILE A 769 40.64 7.61 0.96
C ILE A 769 40.55 8.55 -0.24
N SER A 770 39.37 9.01 -0.65
CA SER A 770 39.25 9.96 -1.77
C SER A 770 39.84 11.34 -1.44
N ARG A 771 39.76 11.79 -0.18
CA ARG A 771 40.43 13.01 0.30
C ARG A 771 41.96 12.85 0.33
N ALA A 772 42.46 11.71 0.80
CA ALA A 772 43.88 11.39 0.80
C ALA A 772 44.45 11.26 -0.63
N GLN A 773 43.68 10.67 -1.55
CA GLN A 773 44.03 10.61 -2.98
C GLN A 773 44.11 12.01 -3.61
N ARG A 774 43.13 12.89 -3.34
CA ARG A 774 43.19 14.30 -3.79
C ARG A 774 44.41 15.01 -3.24
N LEU A 775 44.64 14.94 -1.92
CA LEU A 775 45.84 15.53 -1.30
C LEU A 775 47.15 14.95 -1.87
N ALA A 776 47.19 13.66 -2.22
CA ALA A 776 48.34 13.06 -2.89
C ALA A 776 48.53 13.61 -4.33
N THR A 777 47.46 13.75 -5.12
CA THR A 777 47.54 14.36 -6.46
C THR A 777 47.93 15.83 -6.40
N ASP A 778 47.43 16.58 -5.41
CA ASP A 778 47.75 18.00 -5.20
C ASP A 778 49.24 18.16 -4.83
N ARG A 779 49.78 17.30 -3.96
CA ARG A 779 51.22 17.29 -3.65
C ARG A 779 52.07 16.79 -4.81
N GLU A 780 51.56 15.89 -5.66
CA GLU A 780 52.24 15.53 -6.90
C GLU A 780 52.31 16.68 -7.91
N THR A 781 51.26 17.48 -8.06
CA THR A 781 51.29 18.67 -8.95
C THR A 781 52.17 19.77 -8.34
N GLU A 782 52.12 19.99 -7.03
CA GLU A 782 53.07 20.86 -6.32
C GLU A 782 54.52 20.43 -6.58
N ILE A 783 54.85 19.14 -6.39
CA ILE A 783 56.19 18.60 -6.66
C ILE A 783 56.58 18.72 -8.15
N LYS A 784 55.64 18.58 -9.10
CA LYS A 784 55.90 18.80 -10.53
C LYS A 784 56.23 20.28 -10.80
N THR A 785 55.39 21.22 -10.36
CA THR A 785 55.64 22.66 -10.54
C THR A 785 56.89 23.15 -9.81
N LEU A 786 57.25 22.59 -8.65
CA LEU A 786 58.50 22.89 -7.96
C LEU A 786 59.73 22.35 -8.71
N ARG A 787 59.62 21.17 -9.34
CA ARG A 787 60.68 20.64 -10.23
C ARG A 787 60.81 21.48 -11.51
N GLU A 788 59.71 21.92 -12.10
CA GLU A 788 59.69 22.80 -13.27
C GLU A 788 60.27 24.18 -12.95
N LYS A 789 59.92 24.77 -11.80
CA LYS A 789 60.57 26.00 -11.30
C LYS A 789 62.08 25.79 -11.07
N LEU A 790 62.48 24.67 -10.48
CA LEU A 790 63.90 24.35 -10.29
C LEU A 790 64.65 24.17 -11.62
N THR A 791 64.04 23.57 -12.65
CA THR A 791 64.68 23.48 -13.98
C THR A 791 64.70 24.82 -14.69
N ALA A 792 63.66 25.66 -14.54
CA ALA A 792 63.65 27.03 -15.05
C ALA A 792 64.77 27.87 -14.41
N GLU A 793 64.95 27.81 -13.08
CA GLU A 793 66.02 28.51 -12.36
C GLU A 793 67.41 27.99 -12.73
N THR A 794 67.61 26.68 -12.90
CA THR A 794 68.92 26.16 -13.37
C THR A 794 69.22 26.58 -14.81
N ASN A 795 68.22 26.62 -15.68
CA ASN A 795 68.37 27.12 -17.05
C ASN A 795 68.61 28.65 -17.09
N ALA A 796 67.92 29.42 -16.26
CA ALA A 796 68.14 30.86 -16.11
C ALA A 796 69.56 31.15 -15.61
N LYS A 797 70.03 30.43 -14.59
CA LYS A 797 71.41 30.51 -14.09
C LYS A 797 72.45 30.15 -15.15
N LEU A 798 72.23 29.09 -15.93
CA LEU A 798 73.11 28.72 -17.05
C LEU A 798 73.09 29.77 -18.16
N SER A 799 71.94 30.38 -18.44
CA SER A 799 71.81 31.48 -19.40
C SER A 799 72.56 32.73 -18.91
N LEU A 800 72.44 33.09 -17.63
CA LEU A 800 73.18 34.21 -17.02
C LEU A 800 74.68 33.95 -17.00
N GLU A 801 75.14 32.73 -16.69
CA GLU A 801 76.55 32.37 -16.76
C GLU A 801 77.08 32.45 -18.20
N ASN A 802 76.30 32.01 -19.19
CA ASN A 802 76.66 32.15 -20.60
C ASN A 802 76.64 33.61 -21.06
N ALA A 803 75.69 34.43 -20.62
CA ALA A 803 75.67 35.86 -20.88
C ALA A 803 76.88 36.57 -20.24
N GLN A 804 77.30 36.16 -19.04
CA GLN A 804 78.50 36.67 -18.38
C GLN A 804 79.79 36.24 -19.11
N ARG A 805 79.86 34.99 -19.62
CA ARG A 805 80.96 34.52 -20.49
C ARG A 805 81.02 35.28 -21.82
N ILE A 806 79.87 35.57 -22.42
CA ILE A 806 79.76 36.35 -23.67
C ILE A 806 80.17 37.80 -23.41
N SER A 807 79.62 38.44 -22.37
CA SER A 807 80.01 39.79 -21.94
C SER A 807 81.50 39.89 -21.62
N GLY A 808 82.07 38.94 -20.86
CA GLY A 808 83.51 38.90 -20.59
C GLY A 808 84.39 38.62 -21.82
N ARG A 809 83.86 37.97 -22.86
CA ARG A 809 84.54 37.83 -24.17
C ARG A 809 84.44 39.12 -24.97
N ASP A 810 83.28 39.75 -25.01
CA ASP A 810 83.00 40.91 -25.86
C ASP A 810 83.51 42.21 -25.23
N LEU A 811 83.69 42.28 -23.91
CA LEU A 811 84.52 43.27 -23.23
C LEU A 811 85.99 43.13 -23.64
N ARG A 812 86.55 41.91 -23.66
CA ARG A 812 87.93 41.69 -24.16
C ARG A 812 88.08 42.05 -25.64
N LYS A 813 87.04 41.81 -26.46
CA LYS A 813 87.00 42.32 -27.83
C LYS A 813 87.00 43.84 -27.83
N ALA A 814 86.13 44.50 -27.08
CA ALA A 814 86.08 45.95 -26.97
C ALA A 814 87.40 46.55 -26.45
N GLU A 815 88.14 45.85 -25.59
CA GLU A 815 89.51 46.21 -25.18
C GLU A 815 90.50 46.09 -26.34
N THR A 816 90.50 44.97 -27.08
CA THR A 816 91.37 44.82 -28.28
C THR A 816 90.98 45.77 -29.41
N GLU A 817 89.69 46.03 -29.60
CA GLU A 817 89.14 46.98 -30.56
C GLU A 817 89.44 48.41 -30.12
N LYS A 818 89.45 48.72 -28.82
CA LYS A 818 89.93 50.01 -28.29
C LYS A 818 91.43 50.20 -28.52
N ILE A 819 92.25 49.15 -28.34
CA ILE A 819 93.69 49.20 -28.65
C ILE A 819 93.93 49.33 -30.16
N GLU A 820 93.16 48.61 -30.98
CA GLU A 820 93.17 48.80 -32.43
C GLU A 820 92.67 50.18 -32.83
N LEU A 821 91.65 50.73 -32.17
CA LEU A 821 91.09 52.04 -32.45
C LEU A 821 92.03 53.14 -32.00
N SER A 822 92.74 53.04 -30.87
CA SER A 822 93.79 53.99 -30.50
C SER A 822 95.01 53.88 -31.41
N ALA A 823 95.36 52.68 -31.89
CA ALA A 823 96.41 52.49 -32.89
C ALA A 823 95.98 52.96 -34.30
N LYS A 824 94.67 52.90 -34.62
CA LYS A 824 94.06 53.51 -35.81
C LYS A 824 93.89 55.01 -35.64
N GLU A 825 93.73 55.53 -34.42
CA GLU A 825 93.66 56.95 -34.07
C GLU A 825 95.05 57.58 -34.15
N GLU A 826 96.10 56.92 -33.65
CA GLU A 826 97.49 57.31 -33.88
C GLU A 826 97.87 57.33 -35.37
N LYS A 827 97.29 56.43 -36.17
CA LYS A 827 97.46 56.44 -37.63
C LYS A 827 96.61 57.54 -38.26
N SER A 828 95.34 57.66 -37.86
CA SER A 828 94.39 58.64 -38.39
C SER A 828 94.67 60.05 -37.91
N THR A 829 95.49 60.28 -36.88
CA THR A 829 95.98 61.60 -36.45
C THR A 829 97.21 62.01 -37.26
N ARG A 830 98.13 61.07 -37.55
CA ARG A 830 99.23 61.27 -38.52
C ARG A 830 98.70 61.41 -39.95
N GLU A 831 97.64 60.69 -40.29
CA GLU A 831 96.89 60.84 -41.53
C GLU A 831 95.98 62.06 -41.49
N LEU A 832 95.42 62.49 -40.35
CA LEU A 832 94.72 63.78 -40.23
C LEU A 832 95.68 64.96 -40.36
N GLN A 833 96.95 64.86 -39.97
CA GLN A 833 97.96 65.89 -40.25
C GLN A 833 98.23 65.96 -41.76
N LYS A 834 98.46 64.82 -42.43
CA LYS A 834 98.56 64.76 -43.89
C LYS A 834 97.29 65.20 -44.61
N LEU A 835 96.11 64.84 -44.07
CA LEU A 835 94.79 65.23 -44.56
C LEU A 835 94.39 66.64 -44.11
N GLN A 836 95.15 67.30 -43.23
CA GLN A 836 95.06 68.74 -42.90
C GLN A 836 95.88 69.54 -43.89
N GLU A 837 97.09 69.06 -44.24
CA GLU A 837 97.87 69.57 -45.37
C GLU A 837 97.16 69.34 -46.71
N GLU A 838 96.56 68.17 -46.92
CA GLU A 838 95.72 67.89 -48.08
C GLU A 838 94.38 68.62 -47.98
N MET A 839 93.75 68.80 -46.81
CA MET A 839 92.63 69.76 -46.64
C MET A 839 93.05 71.17 -47.03
N SER A 840 94.26 71.64 -46.73
CA SER A 840 94.67 72.99 -47.14
C SER A 840 94.66 73.15 -48.67
N LYS A 841 94.93 72.06 -49.41
CA LYS A 841 94.95 71.98 -50.87
C LYS A 841 93.56 71.64 -51.45
N LEU A 842 92.79 70.83 -50.73
CA LEU A 842 91.47 70.33 -51.12
C LEU A 842 90.34 71.23 -50.65
N ARG A 843 90.50 72.12 -49.67
CA ARG A 843 89.49 73.09 -49.19
C ARG A 843 88.72 73.83 -50.30
N PRO A 844 89.33 74.33 -51.39
CA PRO A 844 88.56 74.87 -52.51
C PRO A 844 87.66 73.79 -53.15
N ARG A 845 88.21 72.61 -53.45
CA ARG A 845 87.46 71.47 -53.99
C ARG A 845 86.44 70.88 -53.01
N LEU A 846 86.67 71.00 -51.71
CA LEU A 846 85.76 70.64 -50.64
C LEU A 846 84.60 71.61 -50.61
N LYS A 847 84.82 72.93 -50.81
CA LYS A 847 83.74 73.91 -50.98
C LYS A 847 82.92 73.65 -52.23
N GLU A 848 83.56 73.35 -53.36
CA GLU A 848 82.88 72.93 -54.59
C GLU A 848 82.01 71.68 -54.34
N LEU A 849 82.57 70.68 -53.66
CA LEU A 849 81.85 69.46 -53.25
C LEU A 849 80.84 69.70 -52.11
N GLU A 850 80.98 70.74 -51.28
CA GLU A 850 80.01 71.15 -50.25
C GLU A 850 78.82 71.84 -50.90
N ASP A 851 79.03 72.67 -51.93
CA ASP A 851 77.98 73.27 -52.76
C ASP A 851 77.25 72.21 -53.59
N GLU A 852 77.97 71.22 -54.14
CA GLU A 852 77.36 70.05 -54.78
C GLU A 852 76.63 69.16 -53.77
N CYS A 853 77.20 68.90 -52.58
CA CYS A 853 76.49 68.21 -51.50
C CYS A 853 75.29 69.02 -50.99
N ALA A 854 75.29 70.35 -51.05
CA ALA A 854 74.15 71.18 -50.68
C ALA A 854 73.03 71.12 -51.73
N LYS A 855 73.36 71.01 -53.01
CA LYS A 855 72.39 70.70 -54.08
C LYS A 855 71.83 69.28 -53.93
N LEU A 856 72.70 68.28 -53.82
CA LEU A 856 72.33 66.88 -53.62
C LEU A 856 71.57 66.64 -52.31
N ARG A 857 71.84 67.41 -51.25
CA ARG A 857 71.01 67.41 -50.02
C ARG A 857 69.62 67.94 -50.30
N LYS A 858 69.47 69.10 -50.95
CA LYS A 858 68.15 69.63 -51.34
C LYS A 858 67.38 68.66 -52.25
N GLU A 859 68.05 68.04 -53.22
CA GLU A 859 67.46 67.01 -54.08
C GLU A 859 67.09 65.74 -53.29
N ALA A 860 67.91 65.33 -52.32
CA ALA A 860 67.61 64.21 -51.42
C ALA A 860 66.52 64.54 -50.39
N ASP A 861 66.38 65.79 -49.98
CA ASP A 861 65.34 66.27 -49.06
C ASP A 861 64.00 66.37 -49.80
N ILE A 862 63.99 66.92 -51.02
CA ILE A 862 62.84 66.82 -51.95
C ILE A 862 62.48 65.34 -52.19
N ALA A 863 63.46 64.46 -52.43
CA ALA A 863 63.20 63.03 -52.61
C ALA A 863 62.72 62.32 -51.34
N LYS A 864 63.06 62.81 -50.13
CA LYS A 864 62.46 62.36 -48.86
C LYS A 864 61.02 62.83 -48.75
N GLU A 865 60.73 64.11 -48.97
CA GLU A 865 59.36 64.65 -48.99
C GLU A 865 58.48 63.87 -49.97
N ASP A 866 58.99 63.59 -51.17
CA ASP A 866 58.33 62.80 -52.21
C ASP A 866 58.19 61.31 -51.81
N SER A 867 59.10 60.77 -51.00
CA SER A 867 59.04 59.42 -50.42
C SER A 867 58.11 59.33 -49.21
N GLU A 868 58.01 60.36 -48.38
CA GLU A 868 57.12 60.48 -47.23
C GLU A 868 55.68 60.72 -47.69
N LEU A 869 55.49 61.49 -48.78
CA LEU A 869 54.22 61.62 -49.49
C LEU A 869 53.79 60.27 -50.09
N LYS A 870 54.69 59.53 -50.75
CA LYS A 870 54.39 58.16 -51.22
C LYS A 870 54.16 57.18 -50.07
N THR A 871 54.85 57.33 -48.95
CA THR A 871 54.66 56.48 -47.75
C THR A 871 53.32 56.77 -47.08
N SER A 872 52.91 58.03 -46.96
CA SER A 872 51.60 58.41 -46.41
C SER A 872 50.44 58.05 -47.35
N GLN A 873 50.64 58.12 -48.67
CA GLN A 873 49.71 57.53 -49.64
C GLN A 873 49.63 56.01 -49.50
N TYR A 874 50.76 55.32 -49.32
CA TYR A 874 50.81 53.87 -49.13
C TYR A 874 50.18 53.44 -47.79
N THR A 875 50.40 54.14 -46.68
CA THR A 875 49.74 53.83 -45.41
C THR A 875 48.25 54.14 -45.45
N ASN A 876 47.81 55.22 -46.12
CA ASN A 876 46.39 55.49 -46.37
C ASN A 876 45.74 54.35 -47.20
N ALA A 877 46.37 53.97 -48.31
CA ALA A 877 45.92 52.83 -49.12
C ALA A 877 45.95 51.50 -48.33
N GLN A 878 46.95 51.27 -47.49
CA GLN A 878 47.05 50.09 -46.64
C GLN A 878 45.98 50.07 -45.54
N ASN A 879 45.63 51.23 -44.96
CA ASN A 879 44.56 51.37 -43.97
C ASN A 879 43.18 51.17 -44.61
N LEU A 880 42.95 51.72 -45.82
CA LEU A 880 41.74 51.44 -46.60
C LEU A 880 41.64 49.95 -46.97
N LEU A 881 42.74 49.33 -47.43
CA LEU A 881 42.80 47.88 -47.66
C LEU A 881 42.71 47.07 -46.35
N GLY A 882 43.03 47.66 -45.19
CA GLY A 882 42.74 47.10 -43.87
C GLY A 882 41.24 47.05 -43.66
N SER A 883 40.58 48.22 -43.62
CA SER A 883 39.14 48.36 -43.47
C SER A 883 38.33 47.51 -44.46
N MET A 884 38.74 47.42 -45.74
CA MET A 884 38.09 46.54 -46.72
C MET A 884 38.29 45.05 -46.43
N ARG A 885 39.44 44.62 -45.86
CA ARG A 885 39.64 43.24 -45.39
C ARG A 885 38.84 42.97 -44.12
N ASP A 886 38.76 43.94 -43.22
CA ASP A 886 38.01 43.82 -41.96
C ASP A 886 36.50 43.71 -42.26
N GLN A 887 35.97 44.54 -43.16
CA GLN A 887 34.61 44.40 -43.71
C GLN A 887 34.40 43.05 -44.41
N THR A 888 35.36 42.57 -45.20
CA THR A 888 35.29 41.25 -45.84
C THR A 888 35.30 40.13 -44.80
N HIS A 889 36.03 40.30 -43.69
CA HIS A 889 36.09 39.34 -42.59
C HIS A 889 34.78 39.34 -41.79
N GLU A 890 34.22 40.52 -41.49
CA GLU A 890 32.92 40.69 -40.84
C GLU A 890 31.80 40.07 -41.67
N LEU A 891 31.72 40.39 -42.97
CA LEU A 891 30.77 39.76 -43.90
C LEU A 891 30.99 38.23 -43.99
N SER A 892 32.24 37.75 -43.92
CA SER A 892 32.53 36.31 -43.86
C SER A 892 32.18 35.66 -42.53
N ILE A 893 32.10 36.42 -41.42
CA ILE A 893 31.61 35.93 -40.12
C ILE A 893 30.10 35.89 -40.16
N GLN A 894 29.43 36.97 -40.58
CA GLN A 894 27.97 37.03 -40.76
C GLN A 894 27.47 35.93 -41.71
N LEU A 895 28.19 35.65 -42.81
CA LEU A 895 27.90 34.52 -43.69
C LEU A 895 27.95 33.19 -42.93
N LYS A 896 29.04 32.92 -42.20
CA LYS A 896 29.20 31.68 -41.42
C LYS A 896 28.19 31.54 -40.29
N GLU A 897 27.82 32.65 -39.65
CA GLU A 897 26.79 32.67 -38.62
C GLU A 897 25.41 32.35 -39.23
N SER A 898 25.06 32.96 -40.37
CA SER A 898 23.82 32.62 -41.10
C SER A 898 23.82 31.18 -41.63
N GLN A 899 24.98 30.62 -41.97
CA GLN A 899 25.15 29.21 -42.34
C GLN A 899 24.95 28.29 -41.12
N GLY A 900 25.57 28.59 -39.97
CA GLY A 900 25.37 27.82 -38.74
C GLY A 900 23.93 27.90 -38.20
N GLN A 901 23.26 29.05 -38.36
CA GLN A 901 21.83 29.19 -38.07
C GLN A 901 20.97 28.32 -39.01
N ALA A 902 21.31 28.26 -40.31
CA ALA A 902 20.63 27.37 -41.26
C ALA A 902 20.90 25.88 -40.96
N GLU A 903 22.13 25.51 -40.62
CA GLU A 903 22.52 24.15 -40.20
C GLU A 903 21.76 23.73 -38.93
N SER A 904 21.67 24.60 -37.92
CA SER A 904 20.87 24.37 -36.70
C SER A 904 19.39 24.14 -37.01
N LEU A 905 18.80 24.94 -37.92
CA LEU A 905 17.41 24.76 -38.35
C LEU A 905 17.21 23.47 -39.18
N GLU A 906 18.21 23.06 -39.98
CA GLU A 906 18.17 21.76 -40.66
C GLU A 906 18.29 20.59 -39.68
N GLU A 907 19.08 20.71 -38.61
CA GLU A 907 19.14 19.73 -37.53
C GLU A 907 17.81 19.64 -36.78
N GLU A 908 17.21 20.75 -36.35
CA GLU A 908 15.86 20.81 -35.73
C GLU A 908 14.78 20.19 -36.64
N ILE A 909 14.81 20.48 -37.94
CA ILE A 909 13.91 19.87 -38.93
C ILE A 909 14.18 18.37 -39.06
N SER A 910 15.43 17.92 -38.95
CA SER A 910 15.79 16.50 -38.92
C SER A 910 15.21 15.80 -37.68
N GLU A 911 15.22 16.46 -36.52
CA GLU A 911 14.68 15.92 -35.26
C GLU A 911 13.16 15.90 -35.26
N CYS A 912 12.51 16.96 -35.75
CA CYS A 912 11.08 16.96 -35.99
C CYS A 912 10.66 15.81 -36.92
N ARG A 913 11.45 15.50 -37.96
CA ARG A 913 11.21 14.34 -38.85
C ARG A 913 11.44 12.99 -38.15
N LYS A 914 12.45 12.86 -37.27
CA LYS A 914 12.68 11.65 -36.44
C LYS A 914 11.48 11.41 -35.51
N LEU A 915 11.10 12.42 -34.73
CA LEU A 915 9.99 12.39 -33.77
C LEU A 915 8.64 12.12 -34.44
N LEU A 916 8.38 12.69 -35.63
CA LEU A 916 7.19 12.35 -36.43
C LEU A 916 7.22 10.90 -36.92
N GLY A 917 8.39 10.39 -37.33
CA GLY A 917 8.57 8.98 -37.71
C GLY A 917 8.38 8.02 -36.53
N GLU A 918 8.82 8.40 -35.34
CA GLU A 918 8.64 7.65 -34.09
C GLU A 918 7.17 7.63 -33.67
N ARG A 919 6.52 8.79 -33.56
CA ARG A 919 5.05 8.89 -33.34
C ARG A 919 4.23 8.12 -34.36
N THR A 920 4.68 8.05 -35.63
CA THR A 920 4.02 7.25 -36.67
C THR A 920 4.16 5.75 -36.39
N ARG A 921 5.37 5.27 -36.03
CA ARG A 921 5.60 3.87 -35.62
C ARG A 921 4.81 3.51 -34.36
N GLU A 922 4.72 4.42 -33.39
CA GLU A 922 3.92 4.26 -32.17
C GLU A 922 2.42 4.20 -32.47
N ALA A 923 1.93 5.05 -33.38
CA ALA A 923 0.55 4.97 -33.86
C ALA A 923 0.28 3.66 -34.62
N GLU A 924 1.25 3.14 -35.37
CA GLU A 924 1.16 1.84 -36.05
C GLU A 924 1.20 0.65 -35.07
N THR A 925 2.05 0.67 -34.03
CA THR A 925 2.05 -0.37 -33.00
C THR A 925 0.81 -0.31 -32.13
N MET A 926 0.29 0.87 -31.79
CA MET A 926 -1.01 1.01 -31.11
C MET A 926 -2.16 0.49 -31.98
N ARG A 927 -2.25 0.88 -33.26
CA ARG A 927 -3.26 0.34 -34.20
C ARG A 927 -3.18 -1.17 -34.31
N ARG A 928 -1.97 -1.73 -34.36
CA ARG A 928 -1.76 -3.19 -34.36
C ARG A 928 -2.21 -3.84 -33.06
N LEU A 929 -1.84 -3.29 -31.91
CA LEU A 929 -2.23 -3.84 -30.60
C LEU A 929 -3.74 -3.78 -30.37
N LEU A 930 -4.40 -2.72 -30.85
CA LEU A 930 -5.87 -2.61 -30.89
C LEU A 930 -6.47 -3.67 -31.83
N ALA A 931 -5.99 -3.80 -33.06
CA ALA A 931 -6.47 -4.83 -33.99
C ALA A 931 -6.29 -6.25 -33.43
N GLU A 932 -5.13 -6.56 -32.82
CA GLU A 932 -4.92 -7.84 -32.15
C GLU A 932 -5.76 -8.00 -30.86
N ALA A 933 -6.22 -6.92 -30.22
CA ALA A 933 -7.16 -6.98 -29.09
C ALA A 933 -8.59 -7.23 -29.58
N ASP A 934 -9.00 -6.54 -30.65
CA ASP A 934 -10.28 -6.74 -31.33
C ASP A 934 -10.38 -8.14 -31.94
N GLU A 935 -9.32 -8.69 -32.53
CA GLU A 935 -9.29 -10.09 -32.99
C GLU A 935 -9.49 -11.07 -31.84
N ARG A 936 -8.86 -10.85 -30.67
CA ARG A 936 -9.04 -11.69 -29.46
C ARG A 936 -10.40 -11.49 -28.79
N ALA A 937 -11.02 -10.32 -28.94
CA ALA A 937 -12.40 -10.07 -28.51
C ALA A 937 -13.37 -10.78 -29.45
N ASN A 938 -13.20 -10.64 -30.77
CA ASN A 938 -14.00 -11.29 -31.79
C ASN A 938 -13.86 -12.83 -31.77
N SER A 939 -12.68 -13.38 -31.47
CA SER A 939 -12.51 -14.83 -31.32
C SER A 939 -13.29 -15.35 -30.11
N LYS A 940 -13.19 -14.69 -28.95
CA LYS A 940 -13.99 -15.02 -27.77
C LYS A 940 -15.48 -14.86 -28.01
N SER A 941 -15.90 -13.81 -28.72
CA SER A 941 -17.30 -13.61 -29.11
C SER A 941 -17.77 -14.78 -29.98
N ARG A 942 -17.00 -15.22 -30.98
CA ARG A 942 -17.31 -16.40 -31.79
C ARG A 942 -17.37 -17.67 -30.94
N GLU A 943 -16.37 -17.96 -30.11
CA GLU A 943 -16.40 -19.10 -29.17
C GLU A 943 -17.64 -19.10 -28.28
N MET A 944 -18.08 -17.93 -27.81
CA MET A 944 -19.28 -17.80 -26.97
C MET A 944 -20.58 -17.96 -27.77
N HIS A 945 -20.64 -17.47 -29.02
CA HIS A 945 -21.77 -17.72 -29.91
C HIS A 945 -21.83 -19.19 -30.33
N GLU A 946 -20.69 -19.82 -30.65
CA GLU A 946 -20.57 -21.26 -30.95
C GLU A 946 -21.05 -22.10 -29.77
N ARG A 947 -20.64 -21.79 -28.52
CA ARG A 947 -21.17 -22.45 -27.31
C ARG A 947 -22.66 -22.23 -27.08
N ILE A 948 -23.18 -21.04 -27.40
CA ILE A 948 -24.63 -20.77 -27.32
C ILE A 948 -25.36 -21.58 -28.38
N GLU A 949 -24.91 -21.57 -29.63
CA GLU A 949 -25.49 -22.39 -30.69
C GLU A 949 -25.39 -23.90 -30.37
N GLU A 950 -24.31 -24.37 -29.75
CA GLU A 950 -24.19 -25.77 -29.29
C GLU A 950 -25.20 -26.09 -28.18
N ALA A 951 -25.35 -25.21 -27.19
CA ALA A 951 -26.35 -25.34 -26.14
C ALA A 951 -27.79 -25.26 -26.69
N GLU A 952 -28.05 -24.46 -27.73
CA GLU A 952 -29.33 -24.43 -28.44
C GLU A 952 -29.55 -25.70 -29.27
N LYS A 953 -28.53 -26.19 -29.98
CA LYS A 953 -28.60 -27.49 -30.69
C LYS A 953 -28.82 -28.66 -29.73
N GLU A 954 -28.31 -28.59 -28.49
CA GLU A 954 -28.60 -29.57 -27.44
C GLU A 954 -30.01 -29.40 -26.85
N ARG A 955 -30.45 -28.17 -26.54
CA ARG A 955 -31.83 -27.88 -26.15
C ARG A 955 -32.81 -28.43 -27.18
N ASP A 956 -32.60 -28.14 -28.46
CA ASP A 956 -33.50 -28.54 -29.54
C ASP A 956 -33.52 -30.06 -29.75
N ARG A 957 -32.40 -30.76 -29.51
CA ARG A 957 -32.37 -32.23 -29.42
C ARG A 957 -33.22 -32.72 -28.25
N PHE A 958 -33.04 -32.16 -27.04
CA PHE A 958 -33.84 -32.54 -25.88
C PHE A 958 -35.33 -32.21 -26.07
N GLU A 959 -35.68 -31.08 -26.68
CA GLU A 959 -37.06 -30.74 -27.04
C GLU A 959 -37.63 -31.70 -28.08
N HIS A 960 -36.87 -32.07 -29.11
CA HIS A 960 -37.29 -33.10 -30.07
C HIS A 960 -37.45 -34.48 -29.42
N GLU A 961 -36.57 -34.87 -28.50
CA GLU A 961 -36.71 -36.12 -27.74
C GLU A 961 -37.89 -36.08 -26.77
N MET A 962 -38.14 -34.97 -26.08
CA MET A 962 -39.29 -34.76 -25.20
C MET A 962 -40.61 -34.69 -25.98
N LEU A 963 -40.64 -34.04 -27.15
CA LEU A 963 -41.79 -34.06 -28.05
C LEU A 963 -42.03 -35.45 -28.66
N SER A 964 -40.97 -36.20 -28.96
CA SER A 964 -41.05 -37.60 -29.42
C SER A 964 -41.58 -38.52 -28.31
N SER A 965 -41.07 -38.36 -27.08
CA SER A 965 -41.52 -39.07 -25.88
C SER A 965 -42.97 -38.74 -25.55
N SER A 966 -43.34 -37.46 -25.51
CA SER A 966 -44.71 -36.97 -25.32
C SER A 966 -45.68 -37.49 -26.39
N ARG A 967 -45.25 -37.55 -27.67
CA ARG A 967 -46.04 -38.19 -28.74
C ARG A 967 -46.18 -39.70 -28.55
N ARG A 968 -45.19 -40.40 -27.98
CA ARG A 968 -45.29 -41.84 -27.64
C ARG A 968 -46.23 -42.07 -26.45
N THR A 969 -46.07 -41.32 -25.37
CA THR A 969 -46.93 -41.46 -24.18
C THR A 969 -48.35 -40.99 -24.44
N ASN A 970 -48.59 -39.97 -25.27
CA ASN A 970 -49.94 -39.60 -25.69
C ASN A 970 -50.58 -40.66 -26.60
N ARG A 971 -49.83 -41.30 -27.51
CA ARG A 971 -50.35 -42.47 -28.27
C ARG A 971 -50.71 -43.62 -27.34
N GLN A 972 -49.84 -43.97 -26.39
CA GLN A 972 -50.15 -44.99 -25.38
C GLN A 972 -51.37 -44.61 -24.53
N ALA A 973 -51.53 -43.33 -24.18
CA ALA A 973 -52.72 -42.84 -23.49
C ALA A 973 -53.98 -42.85 -24.36
N GLU A 974 -53.87 -42.65 -25.68
CA GLU A 974 -54.97 -42.78 -26.64
C GLU A 974 -55.33 -44.24 -26.91
N GLU A 975 -54.36 -45.14 -27.02
CA GLU A 975 -54.52 -46.60 -27.08
C GLU A 975 -55.21 -47.11 -25.80
N LEU A 976 -54.77 -46.67 -24.62
CA LEU A 976 -55.43 -46.99 -23.35
C LEU A 976 -56.85 -46.41 -23.27
N LYS A 977 -57.08 -45.17 -23.73
CA LYS A 977 -58.45 -44.59 -23.82
C LYS A 977 -59.33 -45.33 -24.83
N GLN A 978 -58.77 -45.85 -25.92
CA GLN A 978 -59.50 -46.69 -26.88
C GLN A 978 -59.84 -48.03 -26.25
N ARG A 979 -58.88 -48.71 -25.60
CA ARG A 979 -59.13 -49.98 -24.91
C ARG A 979 -60.10 -49.83 -23.74
N ILE A 980 -60.07 -48.71 -23.00
CA ILE A 980 -61.10 -48.37 -22.00
C ILE A 980 -62.47 -48.22 -22.67
N LYS A 981 -62.59 -47.48 -23.78
CA LYS A 981 -63.86 -47.34 -24.54
C LYS A 981 -64.34 -48.63 -25.20
N GLU A 982 -63.44 -49.57 -25.49
CA GLU A 982 -63.78 -50.92 -25.94
C GLU A 982 -64.31 -51.76 -24.77
N LEU A 983 -63.61 -51.78 -23.63
CA LEU A 983 -64.06 -52.45 -22.41
C LEU A 983 -65.39 -51.85 -21.89
N GLU A 984 -65.60 -50.54 -22.00
CA GLU A 984 -66.87 -49.86 -21.71
C GLU A 984 -68.00 -50.21 -22.69
N LYS A 985 -67.69 -50.70 -23.89
CA LYS A 985 -68.68 -51.25 -24.83
C LYS A 985 -68.92 -52.72 -24.56
N GLU A 986 -67.86 -53.51 -24.42
CA GLU A 986 -67.89 -54.95 -24.07
C GLU A 986 -68.71 -55.15 -22.77
N THR A 987 -68.52 -54.32 -21.74
CA THR A 987 -69.32 -54.35 -20.50
C THR A 987 -70.76 -53.88 -20.67
N LYS A 988 -71.07 -52.97 -21.61
CA LYS A 988 -72.45 -52.58 -21.93
C LYS A 988 -73.17 -53.67 -22.73
N THR A 989 -72.54 -54.27 -23.72
CA THR A 989 -73.14 -55.40 -24.46
C THR A 989 -73.32 -56.61 -23.56
N LEU A 990 -72.40 -56.89 -22.62
CA LEU A 990 -72.60 -57.94 -21.61
C LEU A 990 -73.72 -57.60 -20.61
N ALA A 991 -73.97 -56.32 -20.31
CA ALA A 991 -75.13 -55.91 -19.51
C ALA A 991 -76.45 -56.04 -20.30
N GLU A 992 -76.46 -55.64 -21.57
CA GLU A 992 -77.61 -55.81 -22.49
C GLU A 992 -77.94 -57.30 -22.70
N GLU A 993 -76.93 -58.15 -22.91
CA GLU A 993 -77.08 -59.62 -22.98
C GLU A 993 -77.60 -60.22 -21.67
N LYS A 994 -77.10 -59.76 -20.52
CA LYS A 994 -77.58 -60.18 -19.20
C LYS A 994 -79.05 -59.78 -19.00
N ASP A 995 -79.43 -58.55 -19.33
CA ASP A 995 -80.79 -58.06 -19.15
C ASP A 995 -81.76 -58.71 -20.15
N GLU A 996 -81.30 -59.06 -21.36
CA GLU A 996 -82.01 -59.94 -22.31
C GLU A 996 -82.18 -61.37 -21.75
N LEU A 997 -81.15 -61.95 -21.12
CA LEU A 997 -81.23 -63.28 -20.51
C LEU A 997 -82.19 -63.28 -19.32
N GLU A 998 -82.17 -62.26 -18.48
CA GLU A 998 -83.17 -62.05 -17.43
C GLU A 998 -84.57 -61.83 -17.99
N HIS A 999 -84.71 -61.18 -19.16
CA HIS A 999 -86.01 -61.06 -19.83
C HIS A 999 -86.54 -62.42 -20.27
N LYS A 1000 -85.69 -63.19 -20.96
CA LYS A 1000 -86.01 -64.57 -21.39
C LYS A 1000 -86.31 -65.46 -20.19
N GLU A 1001 -85.58 -65.33 -19.08
CA GLU A 1001 -85.85 -66.08 -17.83
C GLU A 1001 -87.18 -65.67 -17.18
N ARG A 1002 -87.52 -64.36 -17.18
CA ARG A 1002 -88.83 -63.87 -16.73
C ARG A 1002 -89.97 -64.36 -17.61
N GLU A 1003 -89.78 -64.42 -18.93
CA GLU A 1003 -90.75 -64.99 -19.87
C GLU A 1003 -90.87 -66.51 -19.73
N TRP A 1004 -89.78 -67.25 -19.55
CA TRP A 1004 -89.81 -68.70 -19.29
C TRP A 1004 -90.49 -69.02 -17.95
N ARG A 1005 -90.24 -68.22 -16.91
CA ARG A 1005 -90.91 -68.32 -15.61
C ARG A 1005 -92.41 -68.08 -15.76
N ARG A 1006 -92.81 -66.96 -16.38
CA ARG A 1006 -94.22 -66.66 -16.68
C ARG A 1006 -94.86 -67.75 -17.54
N ARG A 1007 -94.16 -68.28 -18.53
CA ARG A 1007 -94.68 -69.35 -19.41
C ARG A 1007 -94.86 -70.66 -18.65
N ARG A 1008 -94.02 -70.92 -17.64
CA ARG A 1008 -94.21 -72.03 -16.70
C ARG A 1008 -95.42 -71.80 -15.81
N GLU A 1009 -95.55 -70.62 -15.19
CA GLU A 1009 -96.71 -70.24 -14.39
C GLU A 1009 -98.03 -70.33 -15.19
N GLU A 1010 -98.01 -69.93 -16.47
CA GLU A 1010 -99.13 -70.07 -17.41
C GLU A 1010 -99.45 -71.55 -17.75
N LEU A 1011 -98.46 -72.43 -17.78
CA LEU A 1011 -98.65 -73.87 -18.00
C LEU A 1011 -99.13 -74.57 -16.72
N GLU A 1012 -98.54 -74.28 -15.57
CA GLU A 1012 -98.97 -74.74 -14.25
C GLU A 1012 -100.42 -74.31 -13.97
N ALA A 1013 -100.81 -73.10 -14.37
CA ALA A 1013 -102.20 -72.61 -14.29
C ALA A 1013 -103.17 -73.22 -15.32
N VAL A 1014 -102.66 -73.88 -16.37
CA VAL A 1014 -103.47 -74.69 -17.30
C VAL A 1014 -103.56 -76.14 -16.82
N GLU A 1015 -102.48 -76.68 -16.26
CA GLU A 1015 -102.45 -78.01 -15.63
C GLU A 1015 -103.39 -78.04 -14.41
N ALA A 1016 -103.35 -77.05 -13.53
CA ALA A 1016 -104.28 -76.92 -12.41
C ALA A 1016 -105.75 -76.83 -12.87
N LYS A 1017 -106.04 -76.13 -13.97
CA LYS A 1017 -107.40 -76.09 -14.55
C LYS A 1017 -107.81 -77.41 -15.17
N ALA A 1018 -106.89 -78.11 -15.84
CA ALA A 1018 -107.15 -79.44 -16.38
C ALA A 1018 -107.40 -80.45 -15.25
N ASP A 1019 -106.69 -80.33 -14.11
CA ASP A 1019 -106.97 -81.12 -12.91
C ASP A 1019 -108.32 -80.76 -12.27
N ASP A 1020 -108.69 -79.48 -12.20
CA ASP A 1020 -110.03 -79.06 -11.74
C ASP A 1020 -111.14 -79.58 -12.68
N GLU A 1021 -110.99 -79.46 -14.00
CA GLU A 1021 -111.90 -80.03 -15.01
C GLU A 1021 -111.96 -81.56 -14.92
N VAL A 1022 -110.84 -82.25 -14.68
CA VAL A 1022 -110.78 -83.70 -14.45
C VAL A 1022 -111.44 -84.07 -13.12
N ASN A 1023 -111.33 -83.24 -12.09
CA ASN A 1023 -112.02 -83.45 -10.81
C ASN A 1023 -113.53 -83.19 -10.94
N GLU A 1024 -113.97 -82.24 -11.77
CA GLU A 1024 -115.38 -82.03 -12.09
C GLU A 1024 -115.94 -83.13 -13.01
N MET A 1025 -115.17 -83.63 -13.98
CA MET A 1025 -115.49 -84.85 -14.73
C MET A 1025 -115.58 -86.07 -13.81
N ARG A 1026 -114.72 -86.20 -12.78
CA ARG A 1026 -114.82 -87.27 -11.78
C ARG A 1026 -116.05 -87.11 -10.88
N ARG A 1027 -116.44 -85.89 -10.50
CA ARG A 1027 -117.69 -85.60 -9.77
C ARG A 1027 -118.89 -85.99 -10.62
N THR A 1028 -119.02 -85.45 -11.83
CA THR A 1028 -120.14 -85.75 -12.74
C THR A 1028 -120.20 -87.22 -13.13
N VAL A 1029 -119.08 -87.94 -13.27
CA VAL A 1029 -119.07 -89.41 -13.45
C VAL A 1029 -119.53 -90.16 -12.20
N ASN A 1030 -119.21 -89.69 -11.00
CA ASN A 1030 -119.71 -90.26 -9.75
C ASN A 1030 -121.21 -89.97 -9.54
N ASP A 1031 -121.68 -88.77 -9.90
CA ASP A 1031 -123.10 -88.42 -9.90
C ASP A 1031 -123.87 -89.24 -10.93
N LEU A 1032 -123.32 -89.40 -12.15
CA LEU A 1032 -123.90 -90.28 -13.17
C LEU A 1032 -123.94 -91.73 -12.70
N ARG A 1033 -122.92 -92.24 -12.01
CA ARG A 1033 -122.96 -93.56 -11.36
C ARG A 1033 -124.05 -93.63 -10.31
N ALA A 1034 -124.18 -92.64 -9.42
CA ALA A 1034 -125.25 -92.61 -8.43
C ALA A 1034 -126.66 -92.56 -9.07
N THR A 1035 -126.84 -91.84 -10.19
CA THR A 1035 -128.09 -91.86 -10.95
C THR A 1035 -128.32 -93.16 -11.70
N LEU A 1036 -127.25 -93.83 -12.17
CA LEU A 1036 -127.33 -95.15 -12.79
C LEU A 1036 -127.75 -96.19 -11.75
N ASP A 1037 -127.08 -96.24 -10.60
CA ASP A 1037 -127.43 -97.11 -9.46
C ASP A 1037 -128.88 -96.88 -9.00
N ALA A 1038 -129.31 -95.61 -8.91
CA ALA A 1038 -130.70 -95.26 -8.61
C ALA A 1038 -131.68 -95.70 -9.71
N SER A 1039 -131.29 -95.63 -10.99
CA SER A 1039 -132.10 -96.11 -12.12
C SER A 1039 -132.16 -97.64 -12.19
N GLU A 1040 -131.06 -98.34 -11.90
CA GLU A 1040 -131.05 -99.80 -11.76
C GLU A 1040 -131.91 -100.23 -10.57
N GLN A 1041 -131.91 -99.47 -9.47
CA GLN A 1041 -132.78 -99.71 -8.34
C GLN A 1041 -134.26 -99.51 -8.72
N GLN A 1042 -134.60 -98.44 -9.45
CA GLN A 1042 -135.93 -98.27 -10.03
C GLN A 1042 -136.32 -99.41 -10.99
N VAL A 1043 -135.39 -99.92 -11.80
CA VAL A 1043 -135.63 -101.08 -12.67
C VAL A 1043 -135.84 -102.35 -11.84
N ARG A 1044 -135.03 -102.61 -10.81
CA ARG A 1044 -135.20 -103.74 -9.88
C ARG A 1044 -136.55 -103.68 -9.17
N ASP A 1045 -137.01 -102.49 -8.78
CA ASP A 1045 -138.31 -102.31 -8.13
C ASP A 1045 -139.49 -102.39 -9.13
N ALA A 1046 -139.31 -101.91 -10.36
CA ALA A 1046 -140.26 -102.12 -11.46
C ALA A 1046 -140.34 -103.59 -11.90
N GLU A 1047 -139.24 -104.35 -11.84
CA GLU A 1047 -139.22 -105.79 -12.10
C GLU A 1047 -139.91 -106.59 -11.00
N LYS A 1048 -139.76 -106.21 -9.72
CA LYS A 1048 -140.58 -106.74 -8.62
C LYS A 1048 -142.06 -106.52 -8.91
N ALA A 1049 -142.47 -105.28 -9.21
CA ALA A 1049 -143.86 -104.95 -9.56
C ALA A 1049 -144.37 -105.72 -10.80
N ARG A 1050 -143.54 -105.88 -11.83
CA ARG A 1050 -143.86 -106.67 -13.04
C ARG A 1050 -144.00 -108.15 -12.76
N ASN A 1051 -143.23 -108.71 -11.83
CA ASN A 1051 -143.35 -110.11 -11.43
C ASN A 1051 -144.58 -110.34 -10.54
N GLU A 1052 -144.98 -109.35 -9.74
CA GLU A 1052 -146.27 -109.34 -9.04
C GLU A 1052 -147.46 -109.31 -10.01
N LEU A 1053 -147.37 -108.46 -11.05
CA LEU A 1053 -148.34 -108.42 -12.15
C LEU A 1053 -148.37 -109.74 -12.96
N ARG A 1054 -147.24 -110.43 -13.15
CA ARG A 1054 -147.22 -111.76 -13.79
C ARG A 1054 -147.96 -112.81 -12.98
N ARG A 1055 -147.73 -112.87 -11.65
CA ARG A 1055 -148.45 -113.79 -10.76
C ARG A 1055 -149.96 -113.64 -10.90
N SER A 1056 -150.47 -112.39 -10.85
CA SER A 1056 -151.90 -112.14 -11.03
C SER A 1056 -152.41 -112.50 -12.44
N LEU A 1057 -151.60 -112.32 -13.49
CA LEU A 1057 -151.97 -112.69 -14.86
C LEU A 1057 -152.09 -114.21 -15.08
N ASP A 1058 -151.19 -115.00 -14.48
CA ASP A 1058 -151.26 -116.46 -14.59
C ASP A 1058 -152.42 -117.04 -13.75
N ASP A 1059 -152.76 -116.42 -12.62
CA ASP A 1059 -153.99 -116.69 -11.87
C ASP A 1059 -155.28 -116.46 -12.69
N TYR A 1060 -155.29 -115.52 -13.63
CA TYR A 1060 -156.40 -115.34 -14.58
C TYR A 1060 -156.40 -116.41 -15.68
N ARG A 1061 -155.23 -116.79 -16.21
CA ARG A 1061 -155.09 -117.82 -17.26
C ARG A 1061 -155.60 -119.19 -16.81
N ILE A 1062 -155.26 -119.61 -15.58
CA ILE A 1062 -155.69 -120.89 -15.00
C ILE A 1062 -157.22 -121.01 -14.92
N ARG A 1063 -157.95 -119.89 -14.82
CA ARG A 1063 -159.42 -119.84 -14.87
C ARG A 1063 -159.95 -119.98 -16.30
N HIS A 1064 -159.27 -119.35 -17.26
CA HIS A 1064 -159.66 -119.32 -18.67
C HIS A 1064 -159.48 -120.67 -19.39
N ASP A 1065 -158.41 -121.41 -19.07
CA ASP A 1065 -158.12 -122.73 -19.66
C ASP A 1065 -159.10 -123.84 -19.21
N LYS A 1066 -159.81 -123.65 -18.09
CA LYS A 1066 -160.89 -124.55 -17.68
C LYS A 1066 -162.11 -124.40 -18.59
N LEU A 1067 -162.51 -123.16 -18.90
CA LEU A 1067 -163.63 -122.86 -19.80
C LEU A 1067 -163.31 -123.23 -21.26
N ALA A 1068 -162.06 -123.05 -21.70
CA ALA A 1068 -161.65 -123.35 -23.08
C ALA A 1068 -161.79 -124.84 -23.46
N LYS A 1069 -161.71 -125.76 -22.49
CA LYS A 1069 -161.82 -127.21 -22.72
C LYS A 1069 -163.25 -127.69 -22.99
N GLU A 1070 -164.27 -126.91 -22.60
CA GLU A 1070 -165.68 -127.32 -22.71
C GLU A 1070 -166.32 -126.95 -24.06
N LEU A 1071 -165.74 -125.99 -24.81
CA LEU A 1071 -166.40 -125.37 -25.98
C LEU A 1071 -165.75 -125.67 -27.34
N LYS A 1072 -164.72 -126.55 -27.44
CA LYS A 1072 -164.09 -126.86 -28.75
C LYS A 1072 -163.78 -128.32 -29.07
N ILE A 1073 -164.59 -129.24 -28.54
CA ILE A 1073 -164.85 -130.53 -29.21
C ILE A 1073 -165.94 -130.38 -30.30
N VAL A 1074 -166.75 -129.30 -30.25
CA VAL A 1074 -168.07 -129.25 -30.89
C VAL A 1074 -168.13 -128.57 -32.27
N GLN A 1075 -167.24 -127.62 -32.61
CA GLN A 1075 -167.22 -126.95 -33.93
C GLN A 1075 -165.80 -126.57 -34.40
N GLY A 1076 -165.28 -127.09 -35.52
CA GLY A 1076 -165.82 -128.19 -36.35
C GLY A 1076 -166.71 -127.75 -37.51
N LYS A 1077 -166.08 -127.23 -38.58
CA LYS A 1077 -166.66 -126.84 -39.89
C LYS A 1077 -167.64 -125.65 -39.84
N LEU A 1078 -167.78 -124.75 -40.82
CA LEU A 1078 -167.07 -124.25 -42.01
C LEU A 1078 -168.18 -123.55 -42.84
N ALA A 1079 -167.86 -122.46 -43.58
CA ALA A 1079 -168.77 -121.76 -44.51
C ALA A 1079 -169.95 -120.98 -43.86
N ALA A 1080 -170.47 -119.87 -44.44
CA ALA A 1080 -169.97 -119.02 -45.55
C ALA A 1080 -170.63 -117.62 -45.55
N THR A 1081 -170.19 -116.76 -46.48
CA THR A 1081 -170.80 -115.47 -46.94
C THR A 1081 -170.87 -114.29 -45.95
N GLY A 1082 -170.35 -113.13 -46.37
CA GLY A 1082 -170.37 -111.84 -45.64
C GLY A 1082 -169.86 -110.69 -46.53
N VAL A 1083 -170.24 -109.43 -46.25
CA VAL A 1083 -170.11 -108.28 -47.18
C VAL A 1083 -169.84 -106.95 -46.44
N SER A 1084 -169.15 -106.01 -47.12
CA SER A 1084 -168.90 -104.59 -46.79
C SER A 1084 -167.88 -104.27 -45.68
N SER A 1085 -167.09 -103.20 -45.83
CA SER A 1085 -165.74 -103.32 -46.43
C SER A 1085 -164.74 -102.26 -45.91
N PRO A 1086 -163.85 -102.60 -44.95
CA PRO A 1086 -162.74 -101.72 -44.56
C PRO A 1086 -161.44 -102.45 -44.10
N ALA A 1087 -160.29 -102.30 -44.81
CA ALA A 1087 -158.96 -102.68 -44.27
C ALA A 1087 -157.76 -102.21 -45.13
N ALA A 1088 -156.65 -101.75 -44.50
CA ALA A 1088 -155.24 -101.95 -44.91
C ALA A 1088 -154.24 -101.35 -43.89
N GLY A 1089 -153.01 -101.90 -43.81
CA GLY A 1089 -151.88 -101.37 -43.02
C GLY A 1089 -151.80 -101.90 -41.58
N SER A 1090 -150.83 -102.71 -41.13
CA SER A 1090 -149.56 -103.19 -41.69
C SER A 1090 -148.44 -102.15 -41.88
N ARG A 1091 -147.51 -102.08 -40.91
CA ARG A 1091 -146.06 -102.35 -41.09
C ARG A 1091 -145.28 -102.17 -39.79
N GLY A 1092 -144.06 -102.73 -39.74
CA GLY A 1092 -143.08 -102.53 -38.69
C GLY A 1092 -141.70 -103.02 -39.11
N SER A 1093 -140.72 -102.86 -38.23
CA SER A 1093 -139.33 -103.35 -38.31
C SER A 1093 -138.36 -102.67 -39.31
N MET A 1094 -137.27 -102.16 -38.74
CA MET A 1094 -135.89 -102.09 -39.27
C MET A 1094 -135.45 -101.03 -40.33
N GLU A 1095 -134.42 -100.27 -39.92
CA GLU A 1095 -133.09 -100.14 -40.56
C GLU A 1095 -132.67 -98.84 -41.34
N SER A 1096 -131.48 -98.33 -40.94
CA SER A 1096 -130.44 -97.56 -41.66
C SER A 1096 -130.61 -96.15 -42.32
N LEU A 1097 -129.60 -95.31 -41.99
CA LEU A 1097 -128.81 -94.33 -42.80
C LEU A 1097 -129.33 -92.92 -43.22
N ARG A 1098 -128.47 -91.93 -42.88
CA ARG A 1098 -128.02 -90.72 -43.64
C ARG A 1098 -128.90 -89.45 -43.82
N SER A 1099 -128.23 -88.32 -43.52
CA SER A 1099 -128.11 -87.09 -44.35
C SER A 1099 -129.16 -85.96 -44.32
N GLY A 1100 -128.93 -84.98 -43.42
CA GLY A 1100 -128.82 -83.54 -43.78
C GLY A 1100 -130.10 -82.68 -43.97
N GLY A 1101 -129.96 -81.35 -43.79
CA GLY A 1101 -131.00 -80.35 -44.14
C GLY A 1101 -131.10 -79.15 -43.19
N ASN A 1102 -130.68 -77.96 -43.66
CA ASN A 1102 -130.72 -76.69 -42.92
C ASN A 1102 -132.14 -76.17 -42.58
N GLY A 1103 -132.26 -75.42 -41.47
CA GLY A 1103 -132.15 -73.96 -41.61
C GLY A 1103 -133.23 -73.03 -41.01
N ALA A 1104 -132.76 -71.85 -40.56
CA ALA A 1104 -133.48 -70.58 -40.34
C ALA A 1104 -134.58 -70.56 -39.24
N ALA A 1105 -134.88 -69.45 -38.54
CA ALA A 1105 -134.20 -68.16 -38.25
C ALA A 1105 -134.90 -67.56 -36.98
N ALA A 1106 -134.69 -66.36 -36.44
CA ALA A 1106 -133.83 -65.19 -36.75
C ALA A 1106 -133.41 -64.53 -35.41
N GLY A 1107 -132.21 -63.94 -35.29
CA GLY A 1107 -131.97 -62.50 -35.48
C GLY A 1107 -131.64 -61.85 -34.11
N GLY A 1108 -130.95 -60.72 -33.95
CA GLY A 1108 -130.27 -59.73 -34.82
C GLY A 1108 -129.96 -58.51 -33.90
N GLY A 1109 -129.08 -57.54 -34.15
CA GLY A 1109 -128.11 -57.13 -35.19
C GLY A 1109 -127.57 -55.75 -34.76
N GLY A 1110 -126.57 -55.07 -35.33
CA GLY A 1110 -125.56 -55.33 -36.39
C GLY A 1110 -124.36 -54.39 -36.09
N GLY A 1111 -123.45 -53.99 -36.99
CA GLY A 1111 -123.23 -54.20 -38.42
C GLY A 1111 -122.28 -53.10 -38.94
N GLY A 1112 -121.52 -53.22 -40.03
CA GLY A 1112 -121.33 -54.36 -40.94
C GLY A 1112 -121.06 -53.89 -42.38
N VAL A 1113 -119.78 -53.79 -42.79
CA VAL A 1113 -119.33 -53.43 -44.16
C VAL A 1113 -117.95 -54.06 -44.41
N ASP A 1114 -117.58 -54.58 -45.58
CA ASP A 1114 -118.34 -55.37 -46.57
C ASP A 1114 -117.33 -56.28 -47.30
N ALA A 1115 -117.51 -57.59 -47.20
CA ALA A 1115 -116.62 -58.56 -47.82
C ALA A 1115 -116.83 -58.71 -49.34
N VAL A 1116 -117.98 -58.29 -49.89
CA VAL A 1116 -118.30 -58.41 -51.32
C VAL A 1116 -117.52 -57.38 -52.13
N TYR A 1117 -117.43 -56.14 -51.65
CA TYR A 1117 -116.57 -55.12 -52.25
C TYR A 1117 -115.09 -55.53 -52.22
N LEU A 1118 -114.59 -56.00 -51.07
CA LEU A 1118 -113.20 -56.46 -50.95
C LEU A 1118 -112.90 -57.66 -51.87
N LYS A 1119 -113.81 -58.63 -51.96
CA LYS A 1119 -113.67 -59.79 -52.88
C LYS A 1119 -113.65 -59.34 -54.34
N THR A 1120 -114.46 -58.37 -54.72
CA THR A 1120 -114.49 -57.83 -56.10
C THR A 1120 -113.18 -57.12 -56.44
N ILE A 1121 -112.65 -56.27 -55.54
CA ILE A 1121 -111.34 -55.63 -55.72
C ILE A 1121 -110.21 -56.65 -55.77
N MET A 1122 -110.20 -57.66 -54.90
CA MET A 1122 -109.17 -58.72 -54.94
C MET A 1122 -109.26 -59.57 -56.22
N LEU A 1123 -110.46 -59.86 -56.73
CA LEU A 1123 -110.62 -60.59 -57.98
C LEU A 1123 -110.09 -59.78 -59.16
N GLN A 1124 -110.43 -58.49 -59.24
CA GLN A 1124 -109.97 -57.61 -60.31
C GLN A 1124 -108.47 -57.29 -60.21
N PHE A 1125 -107.91 -57.25 -59.00
CA PHE A 1125 -106.46 -57.18 -58.76
C PHE A 1125 -105.75 -58.46 -59.22
N LEU A 1126 -106.34 -59.64 -58.99
CA LEU A 1126 -105.79 -60.92 -59.45
C LEU A 1126 -105.91 -61.10 -60.98
N GLU A 1127 -106.98 -60.61 -61.59
CA GLU A 1127 -107.26 -60.70 -63.03
C GLU A 1127 -106.39 -59.76 -63.88
N GLN A 1128 -106.03 -58.58 -63.37
CA GLN A 1128 -105.08 -57.68 -64.05
C GLN A 1128 -103.66 -58.25 -64.07
N LYS A 1129 -103.15 -58.47 -65.28
CA LYS A 1129 -101.77 -58.94 -65.56
C LYS A 1129 -100.73 -57.82 -65.66
N ASP A 1130 -101.16 -56.55 -65.69
CA ASP A 1130 -100.29 -55.40 -65.89
C ASP A 1130 -99.71 -54.86 -64.57
N ASN A 1131 -98.45 -55.17 -64.29
CA ASN A 1131 -97.82 -54.90 -63.00
C ASN A 1131 -97.78 -53.41 -62.59
N LYS A 1132 -97.85 -52.47 -63.55
CA LYS A 1132 -97.86 -51.03 -63.24
C LYS A 1132 -99.20 -50.53 -62.67
N LEU A 1133 -100.34 -51.12 -63.04
CA LEU A 1133 -101.64 -50.74 -62.45
C LEU A 1133 -101.80 -51.27 -61.02
N ARG A 1134 -101.36 -52.52 -60.76
CA ARG A 1134 -101.38 -53.10 -59.40
C ARG A 1134 -100.70 -52.20 -58.36
N ALA A 1135 -99.56 -51.60 -58.71
CA ALA A 1135 -98.79 -50.74 -57.81
C ALA A 1135 -99.58 -49.50 -57.33
N GLN A 1136 -100.48 -48.94 -58.16
CA GLN A 1136 -101.26 -47.75 -57.80
C GLN A 1136 -102.43 -48.03 -56.86
N LEU A 1137 -102.87 -49.29 -56.72
CA LEU A 1137 -103.97 -49.68 -55.82
C LEU A 1137 -103.52 -49.98 -54.39
N VAL A 1138 -102.22 -50.21 -54.15
CA VAL A 1138 -101.67 -50.56 -52.82
C VAL A 1138 -102.01 -49.51 -51.73
N PRO A 1139 -101.91 -48.18 -51.96
CA PRO A 1139 -102.26 -47.19 -50.94
C PRO A 1139 -103.76 -47.18 -50.57
N VAL A 1140 -104.62 -47.69 -51.44
CA VAL A 1140 -106.07 -47.79 -51.19
C VAL A 1140 -106.38 -49.01 -50.31
N LEU A 1141 -105.74 -50.15 -50.55
CA LEU A 1141 -105.84 -51.31 -49.65
C LEU A 1141 -105.30 -50.98 -48.24
N GLY A 1142 -104.18 -50.25 -48.15
CA GLY A 1142 -103.61 -49.83 -46.86
C GLY A 1142 -104.59 -49.04 -45.99
N LYS A 1143 -105.37 -48.13 -46.60
CA LYS A 1143 -106.41 -47.36 -45.88
C LYS A 1143 -107.65 -48.17 -45.49
N LEU A 1144 -107.94 -49.28 -46.17
CA LEU A 1144 -109.12 -50.11 -45.87
C LEU A 1144 -108.90 -51.09 -44.71
N LEU A 1145 -107.65 -51.46 -44.43
CA LEU A 1145 -107.32 -52.55 -43.49
C LEU A 1145 -106.79 -52.10 -42.12
N ARG A 1146 -106.63 -50.79 -41.88
CA ARG A 1146 -106.17 -50.18 -40.61
C ARG A 1146 -104.95 -50.87 -39.98
N PHE A 1147 -103.84 -50.91 -40.72
CA PHE A 1147 -102.53 -51.17 -40.12
C PHE A 1147 -101.97 -49.88 -39.49
N ASP A 1148 -102.26 -49.68 -38.21
CA ASP A 1148 -101.60 -48.65 -37.39
C ASP A 1148 -100.37 -49.26 -36.69
N LYS A 1149 -99.16 -48.91 -37.15
CA LYS A 1149 -97.88 -48.97 -36.44
C LYS A 1149 -96.89 -47.98 -37.04
#